data_AF-A0A3N1GJD8-F1
#
_entry.id   AF-A0A3N1GJD8-F1
#
_cell.length_a   1.000
_cell.length_b   1.000
_cell.length_c   1.000
_cell.angle_alpha   90.00
_cell.angle_beta   90.00
_cell.angle_gamma   90.00
#
_symmetry.space_group_name_H-M   'P 1'
#
loop_
_entity.id
_entity.type
_entity.pdbx_description
1 polymer ?
#
loop_
_entity_poly.entity_id
_entity_poly.type
_entity_poly.pdbx_seq_one_letter_code
_entity_poly.pdbx_strand_id
1 'polypeptide(L)'
;MNASQRALARRLLTAGLAAITLTAGLPAVAHAAPVSGLSATLRNAVAAEASYEQKLAVASKFGLGDDLPLLERADYDFVIEIWKHVKDKPDLIEVRIAAEEAFGTSSTSADPQAANRACAEFIVSGAKAAYDRDIAREKRKADDKRLSDQARAAAAASIRVVADAELLRGTDAQFIGLIWELADEDPQWVNVKAAAKAARKGTPEEQKRFIASGMAAAAKEDVERRIREDDDKTAAEKAAELARAAKKHAADRIRLPVNEQLLNLPDRDFVTAVWNHAADGSEVHAAARSAARSADPAVWKAFIDTGIDQAVDRDIENALDAAEAEDRRRAQDILTRAEQALHRNLAKAARGALAGTADDVAAFLRKGQYDAYELDEAAALKAHKIRAFYDYSGSATRLFTFGKLGGPAASETQNWDSSAGNYDAARSKPVAGDFDGNGVQDIAAFYDYGNGHTKLFLFSDVDNGTGPRQVWDSGHGNWESARASYVAGDFDGDGRAEIGAFYDYGNAQTKLFVYDDVTGTPTARVVSDSKVGNWESARASYVAGDFDGDGRAEIGAFYDYGNAQTKLFVYDDVTGTPTARVVSDSKVGNWESARASYVAGDFDGDGRAEIGAFYDYGNAQTKLFLYDDVAGAPSARWTWDSKVGNWESGRASYVAGDFDGDGQGEIGAFYDYGNAQTKLFVFDDVTGKAAARTVWDSGRGNWDKTRTQLVSGS
;
A
#
# COMPACT_ATOMS: atom_id res chain seq x y z
N MET A 1 49.84 -24.62 -1.35
CA MET A 1 48.47 -25.17 -1.16
C MET A 1 48.43 -26.09 0.04
N ASN A 2 47.71 -25.70 1.09
CA ASN A 2 47.57 -26.47 2.33
C ASN A 2 46.49 -27.58 2.16
N ALA A 3 46.45 -28.59 3.04
CA ALA A 3 45.62 -29.79 2.88
C ALA A 3 44.11 -29.52 2.68
N SER A 4 43.60 -28.35 3.08
CA SER A 4 42.22 -27.91 2.82
C SER A 4 41.97 -27.48 1.36
N GLN A 5 42.99 -26.96 0.65
CA GLN A 5 42.91 -26.68 -0.79
C GLN A 5 43.00 -27.94 -1.67
N ARG A 6 43.58 -29.04 -1.14
CA ARG A 6 43.50 -30.37 -1.78
C ARG A 6 42.11 -30.99 -1.67
N ALA A 7 41.30 -30.57 -0.70
CA ALA A 7 39.92 -31.02 -0.54
C ALA A 7 38.93 -30.28 -1.46
N LEU A 8 39.16 -28.99 -1.76
CA LEU A 8 38.36 -28.25 -2.75
C LEU A 8 38.66 -28.68 -4.20
N ALA A 9 39.93 -28.96 -4.53
CA ALA A 9 40.31 -29.51 -5.85
C ALA A 9 39.83 -30.95 -6.08
N ARG A 10 39.53 -31.71 -5.00
CA ARG A 10 38.86 -33.03 -5.09
C ARG A 10 37.33 -32.96 -5.07
N ARG A 11 36.72 -31.84 -4.65
CA ARG A 11 35.26 -31.66 -4.59
C ARG A 11 34.62 -31.03 -5.83
N LEU A 12 35.41 -30.60 -6.82
CA LEU A 12 34.91 -30.21 -8.15
C LEU A 12 35.18 -31.25 -9.25
N LEU A 13 35.72 -32.41 -8.89
CA LEU A 13 35.98 -33.55 -9.79
C LEU A 13 35.15 -34.80 -9.44
N THR A 14 34.11 -34.64 -8.62
CA THR A 14 33.13 -35.69 -8.26
C THR A 14 31.70 -35.29 -8.61
N ALA A 15 31.51 -34.65 -9.76
CA ALA A 15 30.20 -34.49 -10.38
C ALA A 15 30.35 -34.68 -11.90
N GLY A 16 30.30 -35.93 -12.36
CA GLY A 16 30.29 -36.20 -13.79
C GLY A 16 30.82 -37.56 -14.19
N LEU A 17 30.21 -38.64 -13.69
CA LEU A 17 30.12 -39.92 -14.40
C LEU A 17 29.18 -40.86 -13.63
N ALA A 18 27.91 -40.48 -13.54
CA ALA A 18 26.84 -41.47 -13.43
C ALA A 18 26.46 -41.85 -14.85
N ALA A 19 26.98 -42.99 -15.32
CA ALA A 19 26.42 -43.68 -16.47
C ALA A 19 25.02 -44.16 -16.07
N ILE A 20 24.00 -43.31 -16.28
CA ILE A 20 22.62 -43.78 -16.26
C ILE A 20 22.43 -44.54 -17.57
N THR A 21 22.58 -45.86 -17.47
CA THR A 21 21.95 -46.81 -18.39
C THR A 21 20.45 -46.65 -18.18
N LEU A 22 19.83 -45.76 -18.96
CA LEU A 22 18.38 -45.67 -19.05
C LEU A 22 17.91 -46.78 -19.99
N THR A 23 17.77 -47.98 -19.43
CA THR A 23 16.89 -49.02 -19.97
C THR A 23 15.45 -48.52 -19.84
N ALA A 24 14.98 -47.80 -20.85
CA ALA A 24 13.55 -47.55 -21.02
C ALA A 24 12.91 -48.79 -21.65
N GLY A 25 12.59 -49.77 -20.80
CA GLY A 25 11.48 -50.67 -21.07
C GLY A 25 10.20 -49.84 -20.97
N LEU A 26 9.63 -49.49 -22.11
CA LEU A 26 8.24 -49.04 -22.19
C LEU A 26 7.37 -50.22 -22.66
N PRO A 27 6.16 -50.35 -22.11
CA PRO A 27 5.30 -51.49 -22.36
C PRO A 27 4.88 -51.51 -23.82
N ALA A 28 4.72 -52.70 -24.37
CA ALA A 28 3.99 -52.92 -25.61
C ALA A 28 2.55 -52.40 -25.40
N VAL A 29 2.29 -51.18 -25.82
CA VAL A 29 0.93 -50.74 -26.10
C VAL A 29 0.61 -51.31 -27.48
N ALA A 30 -0.18 -52.38 -27.48
CA ALA A 30 -0.76 -52.94 -28.68
C ALA A 30 -1.38 -51.81 -29.51
N HIS A 31 -0.84 -51.53 -30.69
CA HIS A 31 -1.61 -50.86 -31.72
C HIS A 31 -2.72 -51.84 -32.12
N ALA A 32 -3.89 -51.64 -31.52
CA ALA A 32 -5.12 -52.12 -32.11
C ALA A 32 -5.15 -51.61 -33.56
N ALA A 33 -5.24 -52.55 -34.50
CA ALA A 33 -5.50 -52.24 -35.89
C ALA A 33 -6.69 -51.28 -35.98
N PRO A 34 -6.65 -50.20 -36.77
CA PRO A 34 -7.87 -49.55 -37.15
C PRO A 34 -8.71 -50.57 -37.90
N VAL A 35 -9.85 -50.85 -37.32
CA VAL A 35 -10.89 -51.74 -37.83
C VAL A 35 -11.22 -51.31 -39.25
N SER A 36 -10.83 -52.12 -40.23
CA SER A 36 -11.46 -52.10 -41.55
C SER A 36 -12.91 -52.50 -41.35
N GLY A 37 -13.83 -51.54 -41.42
CA GLY A 37 -15.25 -51.85 -41.37
C GLY A 37 -16.12 -50.75 -40.80
N LEU A 38 -16.15 -49.59 -41.43
CA LEU A 38 -17.38 -48.80 -41.51
C LEU A 38 -17.58 -48.39 -42.98
N SER A 39 -18.48 -49.16 -43.60
CA SER A 39 -19.16 -48.98 -44.87
C SER A 39 -18.90 -47.70 -45.67
N ALA A 40 -18.48 -47.89 -46.91
CA ALA A 40 -18.48 -46.91 -48.01
C ALA A 40 -19.88 -46.39 -48.41
N THR A 41 -20.91 -46.55 -47.56
CA THR A 41 -22.31 -46.21 -47.84
C THR A 41 -22.92 -45.18 -46.87
N LEU A 42 -22.10 -44.43 -46.12
CA LEU A 42 -22.52 -43.23 -45.37
C LEU A 42 -21.73 -41.96 -45.76
N ARG A 43 -21.12 -41.91 -46.96
CA ARG A 43 -20.47 -40.70 -47.51
C ARG A 43 -21.38 -39.81 -48.36
N ASN A 44 -22.68 -40.08 -48.37
CA ASN A 44 -23.67 -39.19 -48.98
C ASN A 44 -24.68 -38.74 -47.93
N ALA A 45 -24.25 -37.78 -47.11
CA ALA A 45 -25.12 -36.83 -46.43
C ALA A 45 -24.36 -35.50 -46.38
N VAL A 46 -24.64 -34.65 -47.36
CA VAL A 46 -24.47 -33.19 -47.40
C VAL A 46 -23.64 -32.56 -46.27
N ALA A 47 -22.36 -32.35 -46.55
CA ALA A 47 -21.67 -31.08 -46.31
C ALA A 47 -20.56 -30.97 -47.36
N ALA A 48 -20.88 -30.47 -48.55
CA ALA A 48 -19.93 -30.30 -49.65
C ALA A 48 -18.96 -29.13 -49.44
N GLU A 49 -19.11 -28.40 -48.33
CA GLU A 49 -18.26 -27.31 -47.89
C GLU A 49 -17.92 -27.48 -46.40
N ALA A 50 -16.71 -27.08 -46.03
CA ALA A 50 -16.30 -26.93 -44.65
C ALA A 50 -17.16 -25.87 -43.96
N SER A 51 -17.58 -26.17 -42.74
CA SER A 51 -18.35 -25.25 -41.91
C SER A 51 -17.58 -23.97 -41.60
N TYR A 52 -18.31 -22.91 -41.27
CA TYR A 52 -17.74 -21.65 -40.80
C TYR A 52 -16.75 -21.86 -39.64
N GLU A 53 -17.11 -22.69 -38.66
CA GLU A 53 -16.25 -23.05 -37.52
C GLU A 53 -14.95 -23.73 -37.94
N GLN A 54 -14.99 -24.60 -38.96
CA GLN A 54 -13.79 -25.27 -39.48
C GLN A 54 -12.87 -24.29 -40.23
N LYS A 55 -13.43 -23.37 -41.02
CA LYS A 55 -12.68 -22.28 -41.66
C LYS A 55 -12.10 -21.33 -40.61
N LEU A 56 -12.88 -20.97 -39.59
CA LEU A 56 -12.44 -20.14 -38.49
C LEU A 56 -11.28 -20.79 -37.73
N ALA A 57 -11.35 -22.10 -37.46
CA ALA A 57 -10.28 -22.83 -36.79
C ALA A 57 -8.98 -22.84 -37.61
N VAL A 58 -9.07 -22.97 -38.93
CA VAL A 58 -7.89 -22.89 -39.82
C VAL A 58 -7.37 -21.45 -39.90
N ALA A 59 -8.23 -20.47 -40.16
CA ALA A 59 -7.85 -19.06 -40.30
C ALA A 59 -7.23 -18.50 -39.01
N SER A 60 -7.83 -18.79 -37.86
CA SER A 60 -7.31 -18.38 -36.53
C SER A 60 -5.90 -18.91 -36.29
N LYS A 61 -5.59 -20.13 -36.76
CA LYS A 61 -4.26 -20.75 -36.61
C LYS A 61 -3.16 -20.02 -37.38
N PHE A 62 -3.54 -19.22 -38.38
CA PHE A 62 -2.64 -18.40 -39.18
C PHE A 62 -2.82 -16.89 -38.94
N GLY A 63 -3.57 -16.50 -37.90
CA GLY A 63 -3.78 -15.09 -37.55
C GLY A 63 -4.77 -14.35 -38.47
N LEU A 64 -5.67 -15.08 -39.13
CA LEU A 64 -6.70 -14.56 -40.05
C LEU A 64 -8.12 -14.74 -39.49
N GLY A 65 -8.25 -14.97 -38.18
CA GLY A 65 -9.53 -15.31 -37.54
C GLY A 65 -10.59 -14.19 -37.59
N ASP A 66 -10.15 -12.93 -37.69
CA ASP A 66 -11.05 -11.76 -37.74
C ASP A 66 -11.42 -11.33 -39.18
N ASP A 67 -10.91 -12.02 -40.20
CA ASP A 67 -11.21 -11.75 -41.61
C ASP A 67 -12.54 -12.40 -42.01
N LEU A 68 -13.65 -11.75 -41.61
CA LEU A 68 -15.01 -12.22 -41.93
C LEU A 68 -15.22 -12.44 -43.45
N PRO A 69 -14.77 -11.55 -44.35
CA PRO A 69 -14.85 -11.79 -45.80
C PRO A 69 -14.10 -13.04 -46.28
N LEU A 70 -12.99 -13.43 -45.64
CA LEU A 70 -12.28 -14.68 -45.94
C LEU A 70 -13.10 -15.90 -45.50
N LEU A 71 -13.69 -15.87 -44.30
CA LEU A 71 -14.43 -17.00 -43.72
C LEU A 71 -15.72 -17.35 -44.49
N GLU A 72 -16.30 -16.38 -45.19
CA GLU A 72 -17.49 -16.56 -46.04
C GLU A 72 -17.18 -17.06 -47.46
N ARG A 73 -15.90 -17.20 -47.83
CA ARG A 73 -15.50 -17.70 -49.16
C ARG A 73 -15.79 -19.19 -49.32
N ALA A 74 -16.01 -19.61 -50.57
CA ALA A 74 -16.02 -21.02 -50.94
C ALA A 74 -14.68 -21.69 -50.59
N ASP A 75 -14.71 -22.99 -50.26
CA ASP A 75 -13.54 -23.73 -49.76
C ASP A 75 -12.31 -23.59 -50.66
N TYR A 76 -12.50 -23.61 -51.97
CA TYR A 76 -11.42 -23.45 -52.94
C TYR A 76 -10.72 -22.09 -52.84
N ASP A 77 -11.50 -21.01 -52.81
CA ASP A 77 -10.98 -19.65 -52.68
C ASP A 77 -10.37 -19.42 -51.28
N PHE A 78 -10.99 -19.98 -50.24
CA PHE A 78 -10.46 -19.96 -48.88
C PHE A 78 -9.06 -20.60 -48.81
N VAL A 79 -8.88 -21.80 -49.39
CA VAL A 79 -7.57 -22.50 -49.39
C VAL A 79 -6.51 -21.74 -50.21
N ILE A 80 -6.89 -21.08 -51.31
CA ILE A 80 -5.97 -20.22 -52.07
C ILE A 80 -5.52 -19.02 -51.24
N GLU A 81 -6.41 -18.38 -50.47
CA GLU A 81 -6.04 -17.26 -49.60
C GLU A 81 -5.14 -17.73 -48.45
N ILE A 82 -5.41 -18.89 -47.85
CA ILE A 82 -4.49 -19.52 -46.89
C ILE A 82 -3.13 -19.76 -47.53
N TRP A 83 -3.07 -20.32 -48.74
CA TRP A 83 -1.83 -20.54 -49.47
C TRP A 83 -1.06 -19.23 -49.73
N LYS A 84 -1.74 -18.18 -50.22
CA LYS A 84 -1.12 -16.85 -50.45
C LYS A 84 -0.53 -16.27 -49.18
N HIS A 85 -1.14 -16.54 -48.03
CA HIS A 85 -0.67 -16.07 -46.73
C HIS A 85 0.58 -16.84 -46.24
N VAL A 86 0.73 -18.12 -46.60
CA VAL A 86 1.84 -18.97 -46.14
C VAL A 86 2.95 -19.21 -47.15
N LYS A 87 2.76 -18.89 -48.44
CA LYS A 87 3.69 -19.26 -49.53
C LYS A 87 5.14 -18.80 -49.33
N ASP A 88 5.32 -17.63 -48.72
CA ASP A 88 6.63 -17.01 -48.49
C ASP A 88 7.16 -17.26 -47.06
N LYS A 89 6.45 -18.07 -46.26
CA LYS A 89 6.80 -18.39 -44.88
C LYS A 89 7.56 -19.72 -44.82
N PRO A 90 8.90 -19.72 -44.63
CA PRO A 90 9.72 -20.93 -44.72
C PRO A 90 9.43 -21.94 -43.60
N ASP A 91 8.87 -21.49 -42.49
CA ASP A 91 8.40 -22.29 -41.36
C ASP A 91 7.08 -23.02 -41.65
N LEU A 92 6.33 -22.64 -42.69
CA LEU A 92 5.03 -23.22 -43.05
C LEU A 92 5.02 -23.95 -44.41
N ILE A 93 6.17 -24.51 -44.79
CA ILE A 93 6.35 -25.16 -46.09
C ILE A 93 5.45 -26.39 -46.30
N GLU A 94 5.16 -27.17 -45.25
CA GLU A 94 4.27 -28.33 -45.35
C GLU A 94 2.82 -27.88 -45.56
N VAL A 95 2.39 -26.83 -44.86
CA VAL A 95 1.06 -26.21 -45.07
C VAL A 95 0.95 -25.65 -46.48
N ARG A 96 2.00 -24.97 -46.96
CA ARG A 96 2.06 -24.45 -48.34
C ARG A 96 1.87 -25.58 -49.35
N ILE A 97 2.66 -26.65 -49.25
CA ILE A 97 2.58 -27.80 -50.17
C ILE A 97 1.20 -28.46 -50.11
N ALA A 98 0.68 -28.70 -48.90
CA ALA A 98 -0.63 -29.33 -48.74
C ALA A 98 -1.78 -28.46 -49.30
N ALA A 99 -1.67 -27.14 -49.22
CA ALA A 99 -2.63 -26.22 -49.84
C ALA A 99 -2.51 -26.24 -51.37
N GLU A 100 -1.28 -26.20 -51.91
CA GLU A 100 -0.99 -26.33 -53.36
C GLU A 100 -1.56 -27.62 -53.95
N GLU A 101 -1.39 -28.74 -53.26
CA GLU A 101 -1.95 -30.03 -53.66
C GLU A 101 -3.49 -30.03 -53.66
N ALA A 102 -4.10 -29.39 -52.65
CA ALA A 102 -5.55 -29.33 -52.52
C ALA A 102 -6.21 -28.53 -53.65
N PHE A 103 -5.83 -27.27 -53.86
CA PHE A 103 -6.41 -26.45 -54.94
C PHE A 103 -5.88 -26.83 -56.33
N GLY A 104 -4.73 -27.50 -56.41
CA GLY A 104 -4.17 -28.03 -57.66
C GLY A 104 -4.87 -29.30 -58.18
N THR A 105 -5.80 -29.88 -57.41
CA THR A 105 -6.54 -31.08 -57.79
C THR A 105 -7.43 -30.82 -59.01
N SER A 106 -7.28 -31.61 -60.08
CA SER A 106 -8.01 -31.42 -61.34
C SER A 106 -9.42 -32.03 -61.28
N SER A 107 -10.47 -31.20 -61.43
CA SER A 107 -11.84 -31.66 -61.65
C SER A 107 -12.03 -32.23 -63.06
N THR A 108 -12.72 -33.37 -63.18
CA THR A 108 -12.99 -34.03 -64.47
C THR A 108 -14.49 -34.06 -64.78
N SER A 109 -14.88 -34.40 -66.02
CA SER A 109 -16.31 -34.55 -66.37
C SER A 109 -17.01 -35.66 -65.56
N ALA A 110 -16.26 -36.66 -65.09
CA ALA A 110 -16.76 -37.72 -64.22
C ALA A 110 -16.85 -37.30 -62.75
N ASP A 111 -16.10 -36.27 -62.35
CA ASP A 111 -16.07 -35.77 -60.97
C ASP A 111 -15.81 -34.25 -60.94
N PRO A 112 -16.85 -33.43 -61.19
CA PRO A 112 -16.69 -31.98 -61.30
C PRO A 112 -16.32 -31.29 -59.98
N GLN A 113 -16.52 -31.95 -58.84
CA GLN A 113 -16.30 -31.39 -57.50
C GLN A 113 -15.00 -31.87 -56.84
N ALA A 114 -14.11 -32.56 -57.56
CA ALA A 114 -12.88 -33.11 -56.99
C ALA A 114 -12.00 -32.05 -56.30
N ALA A 115 -11.79 -30.90 -56.94
CA ALA A 115 -11.03 -29.78 -56.37
C ALA A 115 -11.67 -29.22 -55.09
N ASN A 116 -13.00 -29.02 -55.11
CA ASN A 116 -13.73 -28.52 -53.94
C ASN A 116 -13.68 -29.51 -52.77
N ARG A 117 -13.78 -30.82 -53.03
CA ARG A 117 -13.65 -31.83 -51.97
C ARG A 117 -12.23 -31.92 -51.42
N ALA A 118 -11.20 -31.80 -52.25
CA ALA A 118 -9.81 -31.75 -51.80
C ALA A 118 -9.53 -30.51 -50.92
N CYS A 119 -10.08 -29.34 -51.30
CA CYS A 119 -10.01 -28.13 -50.48
C CYS A 119 -10.80 -28.28 -49.16
N ALA A 120 -11.98 -28.89 -49.19
CA ALA A 120 -12.74 -29.20 -47.98
C ALA A 120 -11.96 -30.15 -47.04
N GLU A 121 -11.35 -31.20 -47.58
CA GLU A 121 -10.51 -32.15 -46.81
C GLU A 121 -9.28 -31.46 -46.21
N PHE A 122 -8.67 -30.53 -46.94
CA PHE A 122 -7.60 -29.68 -46.41
C PHE A 122 -8.09 -28.84 -45.24
N ILE A 123 -9.24 -28.17 -45.34
CA ILE A 123 -9.79 -27.34 -44.25
C ILE A 123 -10.13 -28.20 -43.03
N VAL A 124 -10.77 -29.35 -43.23
CA VAL A 124 -11.24 -30.22 -42.14
C VAL A 124 -10.07 -30.88 -41.40
N SER A 125 -9.01 -31.26 -42.09
CA SER A 125 -7.93 -32.06 -41.47
C SER A 125 -6.52 -31.81 -42.03
N GLY A 126 -6.39 -31.53 -43.33
CA GLY A 126 -5.09 -31.39 -44.00
C GLY A 126 -4.25 -30.22 -43.48
N ALA A 127 -4.85 -29.06 -43.24
CA ALA A 127 -4.18 -27.86 -42.74
C ALA A 127 -3.55 -28.11 -41.37
N LYS A 128 -4.27 -28.77 -40.46
CA LYS A 128 -3.77 -29.13 -39.13
C LYS A 128 -2.63 -30.15 -39.23
N ALA A 129 -2.80 -31.21 -40.01
CA ALA A 129 -1.79 -32.25 -40.15
C ALA A 129 -0.49 -31.73 -40.78
N ALA A 130 -0.59 -30.83 -41.76
CA ALA A 130 0.55 -30.18 -42.38
C ALA A 130 1.26 -29.23 -41.41
N TYR A 131 0.51 -28.42 -40.66
CA TYR A 131 1.07 -27.57 -39.62
C TYR A 131 1.81 -28.37 -38.53
N ASP A 132 1.24 -29.51 -38.10
CA ASP A 132 1.89 -30.35 -37.09
C ASP A 132 3.23 -30.92 -37.61
N ARG A 133 3.37 -31.17 -38.92
CA ARG A 133 4.65 -31.56 -39.56
C ARG A 133 5.65 -30.39 -39.62
N ASP A 134 5.19 -29.18 -39.93
CA ASP A 134 6.00 -27.96 -39.89
C ASP A 134 6.58 -27.73 -38.49
N ILE A 135 5.74 -27.84 -37.45
CA ILE A 135 6.17 -27.76 -36.05
C ILE A 135 7.18 -28.85 -35.70
N ALA A 136 6.94 -30.09 -36.13
CA ALA A 136 7.86 -31.20 -35.87
C ALA A 136 9.24 -30.97 -36.54
N ARG A 137 9.27 -30.38 -37.75
CA ARG A 137 10.52 -30.03 -38.43
C ARG A 137 11.26 -28.91 -37.70
N GLU A 138 10.58 -27.82 -37.36
CA GLU A 138 11.21 -26.72 -36.63
C GLU A 138 11.70 -27.16 -35.24
N LYS A 139 10.94 -28.04 -34.56
CA LYS A 139 11.39 -28.64 -33.30
C LYS A 139 12.67 -29.45 -33.47
N ARG A 140 12.76 -30.31 -34.49
CA ARG A 140 14.00 -31.07 -34.79
C ARG A 140 15.18 -30.14 -35.07
N LYS A 141 14.96 -29.10 -35.89
CA LYS A 141 15.99 -28.10 -36.20
C LYS A 141 16.45 -27.33 -34.96
N ALA A 142 15.52 -26.98 -34.06
CA ALA A 142 15.84 -26.32 -32.80
C ALA A 142 16.59 -27.26 -31.84
N ASP A 143 16.20 -28.54 -31.75
CA ASP A 143 16.89 -29.55 -30.96
C ASP A 143 18.30 -29.83 -31.48
N ASP A 144 18.48 -29.95 -32.80
CA ASP A 144 19.79 -30.12 -33.43
C ASP A 144 20.71 -28.92 -33.18
N LYS A 145 20.18 -27.70 -33.29
CA LYS A 145 20.91 -26.48 -32.94
C LYS A 145 21.29 -26.46 -31.47
N ARG A 146 20.34 -26.78 -30.57
CA ARG A 146 20.59 -26.83 -29.12
C ARG A 146 21.68 -27.84 -28.77
N LEU A 147 21.65 -29.03 -29.38
CA LEU A 147 22.68 -30.05 -29.18
C LEU A 147 24.04 -29.59 -29.71
N SER A 148 24.08 -28.93 -30.86
CA SER A 148 25.30 -28.33 -31.42
C SER A 148 25.87 -27.23 -30.51
N ASP A 149 25.03 -26.30 -30.05
CA ASP A 149 25.42 -25.22 -29.15
C ASP A 149 25.91 -25.78 -27.80
N GLN A 150 25.24 -26.80 -27.26
CA GLN A 150 25.67 -27.50 -26.04
C GLN A 150 27.03 -28.17 -26.21
N ALA A 151 27.28 -28.83 -27.35
CA ALA A 151 28.57 -29.45 -27.64
C ALA A 151 29.68 -28.40 -27.78
N ARG A 152 29.41 -27.27 -28.45
CA ARG A 152 30.35 -26.14 -28.56
C ARG A 152 30.62 -25.47 -27.22
N ALA A 153 29.59 -25.26 -26.40
CA ALA A 153 29.74 -24.71 -25.06
C ALA A 153 30.57 -25.64 -24.16
N ALA A 154 30.32 -26.94 -24.20
CA ALA A 154 31.11 -27.94 -23.48
C ALA A 154 32.57 -27.96 -23.96
N ALA A 155 32.81 -27.82 -25.27
CA ALA A 155 34.15 -27.70 -25.82
C ALA A 155 34.85 -26.43 -25.32
N ALA A 156 34.23 -25.26 -25.42
CA ALA A 156 34.78 -23.98 -24.93
C ALA A 156 35.07 -24.01 -23.42
N ALA A 157 34.22 -24.68 -22.63
CA ALA A 157 34.44 -24.87 -21.20
C ALA A 157 35.72 -25.67 -20.90
N SER A 158 36.17 -26.55 -21.80
CA SER A 158 37.42 -27.31 -21.61
C SER A 158 38.68 -26.43 -21.58
N ILE A 159 38.59 -25.22 -22.14
CA ILE A 159 39.62 -24.17 -22.08
C ILE A 159 39.22 -22.99 -21.20
N ARG A 160 38.20 -23.15 -20.35
CA ARG A 160 37.66 -22.15 -19.40
C ARG A 160 37.10 -20.88 -20.06
N VAL A 161 36.66 -20.98 -21.31
CA VAL A 161 35.97 -19.89 -22.00
C VAL A 161 34.47 -20.02 -21.73
N VAL A 162 33.85 -18.93 -21.29
CA VAL A 162 32.39 -18.83 -21.19
C VAL A 162 31.84 -18.62 -22.59
N ALA A 163 31.04 -19.58 -23.07
CA ALA A 163 30.49 -19.52 -24.42
C ALA A 163 29.30 -18.56 -24.48
N ASP A 164 29.51 -17.38 -25.05
CA ASP A 164 28.47 -16.39 -25.30
C ASP A 164 27.76 -16.62 -26.65
N ALA A 165 26.76 -15.78 -26.93
CA ALA A 165 25.95 -15.89 -28.14
C ALA A 165 26.71 -15.58 -29.44
N GLU A 166 27.89 -14.95 -29.35
CA GLU A 166 28.72 -14.65 -30.51
C GLU A 166 29.60 -15.86 -30.84
N LEU A 167 30.23 -16.47 -29.83
CA LEU A 167 31.04 -17.67 -29.98
C LEU A 167 30.23 -18.87 -30.52
N LEU A 168 28.99 -19.03 -30.06
CA LEU A 168 28.13 -20.15 -30.47
C LEU A 168 27.47 -19.94 -31.85
N ARG A 169 27.59 -18.75 -32.44
CA ARG A 169 26.92 -18.40 -33.69
C ARG A 169 27.58 -19.09 -34.89
N GLY A 170 26.75 -19.59 -35.82
CA GLY A 170 27.23 -20.05 -37.12
C GLY A 170 27.57 -21.55 -37.19
N THR A 171 28.48 -21.91 -38.08
CA THR A 171 28.86 -23.30 -38.40
C THR A 171 29.97 -23.83 -37.49
N ASP A 172 30.15 -25.16 -37.47
CA ASP A 172 31.22 -25.80 -36.68
C ASP A 172 32.61 -25.28 -37.12
N ALA A 173 32.81 -25.01 -38.40
CA ALA A 173 34.04 -24.41 -38.92
C ALA A 173 34.30 -22.99 -38.39
N GLN A 174 33.25 -22.17 -38.22
CA GLN A 174 33.36 -20.81 -37.66
C GLN A 174 33.73 -20.86 -36.18
N PHE A 175 33.04 -21.71 -35.41
CA PHE A 175 33.34 -21.96 -34.00
C PHE A 175 34.80 -22.40 -33.81
N ILE A 176 35.27 -23.37 -34.60
CA ILE A 176 36.66 -23.85 -34.53
C ILE A 176 37.66 -22.74 -34.91
N GLY A 177 37.30 -21.85 -35.84
CA GLY A 177 38.10 -20.68 -36.18
C GLY A 177 38.31 -19.74 -35.00
N LEU A 178 37.24 -19.38 -34.28
CA LEU A 178 37.29 -18.53 -33.10
C LEU A 178 38.11 -19.17 -31.97
N ILE A 179 37.95 -20.48 -31.76
CA ILE A 179 38.75 -21.21 -30.75
C ILE A 179 40.23 -21.20 -31.11
N TRP A 180 40.58 -21.32 -32.39
CA TRP A 180 41.97 -21.24 -32.82
C TRP A 180 42.58 -19.85 -32.53
N GLU A 181 41.82 -18.77 -32.72
CA GLU A 181 42.25 -17.39 -32.41
C GLU A 181 42.42 -17.21 -30.89
N LEU A 182 41.46 -17.65 -30.08
CA LEU A 182 41.57 -17.63 -28.62
C LEU A 182 42.79 -18.39 -28.10
N ALA A 183 43.07 -19.56 -28.69
CA ALA A 183 44.25 -20.35 -28.35
C ALA A 183 45.57 -19.79 -28.92
N ASP A 184 45.52 -18.85 -29.88
CA ASP A 184 46.69 -18.13 -30.40
C ASP A 184 47.14 -17.04 -29.42
N GLU A 185 46.18 -16.36 -28.79
CA GLU A 185 46.41 -15.29 -27.80
C GLU A 185 46.85 -15.80 -26.43
N ASP A 186 46.55 -17.06 -26.10
CA ASP A 186 46.87 -17.67 -24.82
C ASP A 186 47.93 -18.80 -24.97
N PRO A 187 49.20 -18.53 -24.60
CA PRO A 187 50.30 -19.49 -24.74
C PRO A 187 50.10 -20.79 -23.96
N GLN A 188 49.12 -20.87 -23.04
CA GLN A 188 48.88 -22.08 -22.25
C GLN A 188 48.22 -23.21 -23.06
N TRP A 189 47.64 -22.92 -24.23
CA TRP A 189 46.80 -23.82 -25.05
C TRP A 189 47.46 -24.28 -26.36
N VAL A 190 48.71 -24.76 -26.27
CA VAL A 190 49.53 -25.14 -27.44
C VAL A 190 48.93 -26.31 -28.23
N ASN A 191 48.49 -27.36 -27.53
CA ASN A 191 47.91 -28.54 -28.18
C ASN A 191 46.50 -28.26 -28.69
N VAL A 192 45.70 -27.47 -27.95
CA VAL A 192 44.36 -27.03 -28.43
C VAL A 192 44.49 -26.23 -29.72
N LYS A 193 45.44 -25.29 -29.80
CA LYS A 193 45.72 -24.51 -31.02
C LYS A 193 46.09 -25.41 -32.20
N ALA A 194 46.95 -26.41 -31.98
CA ALA A 194 47.34 -27.35 -33.02
C ALA A 194 46.15 -28.22 -33.50
N ALA A 195 45.35 -28.73 -32.56
CA ALA A 195 44.17 -29.55 -32.85
C ALA A 195 43.06 -28.74 -33.55
N ALA A 196 42.80 -27.50 -33.13
CA ALA A 196 41.84 -26.60 -33.78
C ALA A 196 42.27 -26.26 -35.21
N LYS A 197 43.57 -26.01 -35.44
CA LYS A 197 44.13 -25.76 -36.79
C LYS A 197 43.93 -26.95 -37.74
N ALA A 198 44.06 -28.17 -37.23
CA ALA A 198 43.82 -29.40 -38.00
C ALA A 198 42.33 -29.59 -38.30
N ALA A 199 41.47 -29.47 -37.29
CA ALA A 199 40.03 -29.64 -37.43
C ALA A 199 39.38 -28.63 -38.37
N ARG A 200 39.88 -27.38 -38.39
CA ARG A 200 39.41 -26.32 -39.30
C ARG A 200 39.52 -26.68 -40.79
N LYS A 201 40.48 -27.53 -41.15
CA LYS A 201 40.69 -28.00 -42.54
C LYS A 201 40.03 -29.36 -42.83
N GLY A 202 39.39 -29.97 -41.84
CA GLY A 202 38.77 -31.28 -41.95
C GLY A 202 37.33 -31.23 -42.50
N THR A 203 36.80 -32.41 -42.76
CA THR A 203 35.40 -32.70 -43.13
C THR A 203 34.42 -32.30 -42.01
N PRO A 204 33.11 -32.12 -42.31
CA PRO A 204 32.10 -31.83 -41.29
C PRO A 204 32.09 -32.85 -40.13
N GLU A 205 32.32 -34.12 -40.42
CA GLU A 205 32.41 -35.19 -39.42
C GLU A 205 33.64 -35.03 -38.51
N GLU A 206 34.78 -34.61 -39.07
CA GLU A 206 36.01 -34.33 -38.29
C GLU A 206 35.86 -33.08 -37.42
N GLN A 207 35.20 -32.03 -37.93
CA GLN A 207 34.86 -30.83 -37.16
C GLN A 207 33.95 -31.18 -35.97
N LYS A 208 32.91 -31.99 -36.19
CA LYS A 208 32.03 -32.47 -35.11
C LYS A 208 32.76 -33.32 -34.08
N ARG A 209 33.67 -34.21 -34.49
CA ARG A 209 34.49 -35.00 -33.55
C ARG A 209 35.43 -34.13 -32.71
N PHE A 210 36.02 -33.10 -33.32
CA PHE A 210 36.86 -32.16 -32.58
C PHE A 210 36.07 -31.42 -31.51
N ILE A 211 34.87 -30.92 -31.84
CA ILE A 211 33.98 -30.26 -30.88
C ILE A 211 33.51 -31.24 -29.79
N ALA A 212 33.13 -32.46 -30.16
CA ALA A 212 32.57 -33.43 -29.23
C ALA A 212 33.58 -33.93 -28.18
N SER A 213 34.86 -34.10 -28.56
CA SER A 213 35.87 -34.66 -27.65
C SER A 213 37.30 -34.23 -27.93
N GLY A 214 37.65 -33.85 -29.16
CA GLY A 214 39.03 -33.54 -29.54
C GLY A 214 39.60 -32.31 -28.82
N MET A 215 38.79 -31.26 -28.62
CA MET A 215 39.21 -30.06 -27.90
C MET A 215 39.52 -30.37 -26.44
N ALA A 216 38.64 -31.12 -25.77
CA ALA A 216 38.83 -31.52 -24.38
C ALA A 216 40.06 -32.42 -24.19
N ALA A 217 40.34 -33.31 -25.15
CA ALA A 217 41.54 -34.14 -25.14
C ALA A 217 42.82 -33.30 -25.27
N ALA A 218 42.85 -32.36 -26.22
CA ALA A 218 43.99 -31.45 -26.39
C ALA A 218 44.18 -30.53 -25.17
N ALA A 219 43.09 -30.00 -24.60
CA ALA A 219 43.13 -29.20 -23.38
C ALA A 219 43.65 -30.00 -22.19
N LYS A 220 43.30 -31.28 -22.08
CA LYS A 220 43.85 -32.19 -21.08
C LYS A 220 45.36 -32.38 -21.24
N GLU A 221 45.86 -32.54 -22.46
CA GLU A 221 47.31 -32.64 -22.72
C GLU A 221 48.05 -31.36 -22.35
N ASP A 222 47.47 -30.19 -22.66
CA ASP A 222 48.01 -28.89 -22.23
C ASP A 222 48.01 -28.75 -20.69
N VAL A 223 46.95 -29.18 -20.01
CA VAL A 223 46.87 -29.21 -18.55
C VAL A 223 47.92 -30.16 -17.97
N GLU A 224 48.08 -31.36 -18.51
CA GLU A 224 49.08 -32.33 -18.07
C GLU A 224 50.51 -31.85 -18.30
N ARG A 225 50.78 -31.13 -19.40
CA ARG A 225 52.06 -30.45 -19.62
C ARG A 225 52.34 -29.44 -18.51
N ARG A 226 51.39 -28.58 -18.20
CA ARG A 226 51.54 -27.58 -17.12
C ARG A 226 51.65 -28.23 -15.74
N ILE A 227 50.97 -29.36 -15.50
CA ILE A 227 51.15 -30.15 -14.28
C ILE A 227 52.58 -30.67 -14.18
N ARG A 228 53.16 -31.21 -15.27
CA ARG A 228 54.57 -31.62 -15.29
C ARG A 228 55.52 -30.44 -15.04
N GLU A 229 55.29 -29.30 -15.72
CA GLU A 229 56.06 -28.07 -15.52
C GLU A 229 55.94 -27.54 -14.08
N ASP A 230 54.78 -27.66 -13.44
CA ASP A 230 54.59 -27.31 -12.03
C ASP A 230 55.22 -28.36 -11.09
N ASP A 231 55.16 -29.65 -11.41
CA ASP A 231 55.84 -30.72 -10.66
C ASP A 231 57.37 -30.57 -10.70
N ASP A 232 57.90 -29.96 -11.77
CA ASP A 232 59.31 -29.58 -11.92
C ASP A 232 59.68 -28.31 -11.13
N LYS A 233 58.70 -27.49 -10.70
CA LYS A 233 58.95 -26.33 -9.81
C LYS A 233 59.25 -26.78 -8.38
N THR A 234 60.25 -26.14 -7.79
CA THR A 234 60.58 -26.35 -6.39
C THR A 234 59.43 -25.88 -5.47
N ALA A 235 59.34 -26.47 -4.28
CA ALA A 235 58.38 -26.01 -3.25
C ALA A 235 58.57 -24.51 -2.90
N ALA A 236 59.78 -23.97 -3.08
CA ALA A 236 60.11 -22.57 -2.85
C ALA A 236 59.50 -21.64 -3.92
N GLU A 237 59.53 -22.02 -5.20
CA GLU A 237 58.90 -21.24 -6.28
C GLU A 237 57.38 -21.17 -6.13
N LYS A 238 56.75 -22.29 -5.76
CA LYS A 238 55.30 -22.33 -5.47
C LYS A 238 54.93 -21.46 -4.26
N ALA A 239 55.79 -21.42 -3.24
CA ALA A 239 55.57 -20.57 -2.06
C ALA A 239 55.73 -19.08 -2.40
N ALA A 240 56.70 -18.72 -3.26
CA ALA A 240 56.92 -17.35 -3.71
C ALA A 240 55.74 -16.85 -4.56
N GLU A 241 55.22 -17.64 -5.49
CA GLU A 241 54.03 -17.29 -6.29
C GLU A 241 52.79 -17.06 -5.40
N LEU A 242 52.57 -17.93 -4.40
CA LEU A 242 51.46 -17.77 -3.45
C LEU A 242 51.58 -16.51 -2.58
N ALA A 243 52.79 -16.22 -2.08
CA ALA A 243 53.03 -15.01 -1.29
C ALA A 243 52.81 -13.73 -2.12
N ARG A 244 53.22 -13.78 -3.39
CA ARG A 244 53.04 -12.68 -4.35
C ARG A 244 51.56 -12.44 -4.68
N ALA A 245 50.81 -13.52 -4.87
CA ALA A 245 49.36 -13.45 -5.09
C ALA A 245 48.61 -12.91 -3.86
N ALA A 246 48.98 -13.33 -2.65
CA ALA A 246 48.40 -12.82 -1.40
C ALA A 246 48.63 -11.31 -1.24
N LYS A 247 49.86 -10.83 -1.50
CA LYS A 247 50.19 -9.39 -1.51
C LYS A 247 49.38 -8.61 -2.52
N LYS A 248 49.20 -9.16 -3.74
CA LYS A 248 48.38 -8.52 -4.77
C LYS A 248 46.92 -8.38 -4.30
N HIS A 249 46.32 -9.45 -3.79
CA HIS A 249 44.95 -9.44 -3.28
C HIS A 249 44.78 -8.40 -2.16
N ALA A 250 45.67 -8.44 -1.17
CA ALA A 250 45.69 -7.50 -0.06
C ALA A 250 45.79 -6.03 -0.51
N ALA A 251 46.68 -5.74 -1.47
CA ALA A 251 46.85 -4.40 -2.02
C ALA A 251 45.60 -3.93 -2.79
N ASP A 252 45.01 -4.80 -3.63
CA ASP A 252 43.79 -4.50 -4.38
C ASP A 252 42.61 -4.19 -3.43
N ARG A 253 42.47 -4.93 -2.32
CA ARG A 253 41.39 -4.73 -1.33
C ARG A 253 41.38 -3.32 -0.73
N ILE A 254 42.55 -2.75 -0.48
CA ILE A 254 42.72 -1.40 0.11
C ILE A 254 43.02 -0.32 -0.94
N ARG A 255 42.94 -0.67 -2.24
CA ARG A 255 43.29 0.21 -3.37
C ARG A 255 44.72 0.77 -3.27
N LEU A 256 45.66 -0.02 -2.74
CA LEU A 256 47.08 0.29 -2.77
C LEU A 256 47.61 0.00 -4.18
N PRO A 257 48.25 0.96 -4.88
CA PRO A 257 48.69 0.77 -6.26
C PRO A 257 49.63 -0.44 -6.42
N VAL A 258 49.17 -1.45 -7.16
CA VAL A 258 49.93 -2.68 -7.40
C VAL A 258 51.01 -2.47 -8.46
N ASN A 259 52.26 -2.78 -8.12
CA ASN A 259 53.37 -2.82 -9.06
C ASN A 259 54.37 -3.94 -8.70
N GLU A 260 55.29 -4.24 -9.61
CA GLU A 260 56.30 -5.29 -9.46
C GLU A 260 57.18 -5.11 -8.21
N GLN A 261 57.52 -3.86 -7.85
CA GLN A 261 58.33 -3.57 -6.67
C GLN A 261 57.58 -3.90 -5.37
N LEU A 262 56.32 -3.49 -5.25
CA LEU A 262 55.47 -3.76 -4.09
C LEU A 262 55.30 -5.27 -3.84
N LEU A 263 55.04 -6.03 -4.91
CA LEU A 263 54.82 -7.48 -4.82
C LEU A 263 56.08 -8.27 -4.44
N ASN A 264 57.25 -7.72 -4.73
CA ASN A 264 58.55 -8.34 -4.45
C ASN A 264 59.15 -7.90 -3.10
N LEU A 265 58.51 -7.00 -2.36
CA LEU A 265 58.95 -6.59 -1.02
C LEU A 265 58.95 -7.77 -0.04
N PRO A 266 59.86 -7.82 0.94
CA PRO A 266 59.71 -8.67 2.12
C PRO A 266 58.37 -8.42 2.81
N ASP A 267 57.78 -9.45 3.44
CA ASP A 267 56.44 -9.35 4.06
C ASP A 267 56.36 -8.20 5.08
N ARG A 268 57.41 -7.98 5.86
CA ARG A 268 57.52 -6.86 6.81
C ARG A 268 57.44 -5.48 6.13
N ASP A 269 58.13 -5.31 5.01
CA ASP A 269 58.16 -4.04 4.28
C ASP A 269 56.84 -3.81 3.56
N PHE A 270 56.20 -4.89 3.09
CA PHE A 270 54.84 -4.84 2.57
C PHE A 270 53.83 -4.42 3.66
N VAL A 271 53.91 -4.97 4.88
CA VAL A 271 53.08 -4.52 6.02
C VAL A 271 53.30 -3.03 6.30
N THR A 272 54.54 -2.54 6.20
CA THR A 272 54.86 -1.13 6.41
C THR A 272 54.28 -0.24 5.29
N ALA A 273 54.30 -0.71 4.04
CA ALA A 273 53.66 -0.02 2.92
C ALA A 273 52.13 0.08 3.11
N VAL A 274 51.50 -1.00 3.60
CA VAL A 274 50.07 -1.00 3.96
C VAL A 274 49.80 -0.02 5.11
N TRP A 275 50.65 -0.02 6.15
CA TRP A 275 50.50 0.89 7.29
C TRP A 275 50.54 2.37 6.86
N ASN A 276 51.48 2.75 6.00
CA ASN A 276 51.62 4.13 5.52
C ASN A 276 50.50 4.57 4.54
N HIS A 277 49.80 3.62 3.92
CA HIS A 277 48.70 3.90 2.99
C HIS A 277 47.34 3.96 3.68
N ALA A 278 47.13 3.16 4.72
CA ALA A 278 45.86 3.10 5.43
C ALA A 278 45.55 4.41 6.17
N ALA A 279 44.29 4.83 6.15
CA ALA A 279 43.86 6.06 6.80
C ALA A 279 44.05 6.01 8.33
N ASP A 280 44.54 7.10 8.91
CA ASP A 280 44.68 7.24 10.36
C ASP A 280 43.34 6.99 11.06
N GLY A 281 43.35 6.11 12.07
CA GLY A 281 42.15 5.74 12.84
C GLY A 281 41.36 4.55 12.29
N SER A 282 41.69 4.02 11.09
CA SER A 282 41.06 2.81 10.55
C SER A 282 41.54 1.51 11.23
N GLU A 283 40.71 0.48 11.18
CA GLU A 283 41.05 -0.89 11.60
C GLU A 283 42.20 -1.46 10.78
N VAL A 284 42.26 -1.16 9.47
CA VAL A 284 43.39 -1.55 8.61
C VAL A 284 44.69 -0.92 9.11
N HIS A 285 44.68 0.37 9.43
CA HIS A 285 45.85 1.07 9.97
C HIS A 285 46.27 0.51 11.34
N ALA A 286 45.31 0.22 12.22
CA ALA A 286 45.57 -0.41 13.53
C ALA A 286 46.16 -1.82 13.41
N ALA A 287 45.61 -2.65 12.51
CA ALA A 287 46.07 -4.01 12.26
C ALA A 287 47.48 -4.01 11.61
N ALA A 288 47.73 -3.12 10.65
CA ALA A 288 49.04 -2.96 10.03
C ALA A 288 50.10 -2.51 11.05
N ARG A 289 49.77 -1.54 11.92
CA ARG A 289 50.63 -1.10 13.02
C ARG A 289 50.93 -2.23 14.01
N SER A 290 49.94 -3.05 14.33
CA SER A 290 50.13 -4.21 15.22
C SER A 290 51.08 -5.24 14.59
N ALA A 291 50.86 -5.60 13.32
CA ALA A 291 51.71 -6.52 12.59
C ALA A 291 53.14 -5.99 12.42
N ALA A 292 53.31 -4.70 12.13
CA ALA A 292 54.61 -4.05 11.98
C ALA A 292 55.46 -4.02 13.27
N ARG A 293 54.81 -4.12 14.45
CA ARG A 293 55.47 -4.22 15.76
C ARG A 293 55.96 -5.62 16.09
N SER A 294 55.42 -6.65 15.44
CA SER A 294 55.87 -8.03 15.63
C SER A 294 57.21 -8.26 14.94
N ALA A 295 58.06 -9.09 15.54
CA ALA A 295 59.29 -9.60 14.92
C ALA A 295 59.09 -10.99 14.28
N ASP A 296 57.89 -11.57 14.38
CA ASP A 296 57.57 -12.92 13.90
C ASP A 296 57.06 -12.88 12.45
N PRO A 297 57.77 -13.54 11.49
CA PRO A 297 57.32 -13.65 10.11
C PRO A 297 55.95 -14.30 9.94
N ALA A 298 55.53 -15.19 10.84
CA ALA A 298 54.21 -15.79 10.80
C ALA A 298 53.09 -14.74 11.01
N VAL A 299 53.35 -13.70 11.80
CA VAL A 299 52.40 -12.61 12.05
C VAL A 299 52.24 -11.73 10.81
N TRP A 300 53.33 -11.36 10.14
CA TRP A 300 53.26 -10.59 8.90
C TRP A 300 52.53 -11.37 7.80
N LYS A 301 52.84 -12.67 7.69
CA LYS A 301 52.19 -13.55 6.73
C LYS A 301 50.69 -13.68 7.00
N ALA A 302 50.28 -13.91 8.25
CA ALA A 302 48.87 -14.01 8.62
C ALA A 302 48.10 -12.70 8.33
N PHE A 303 48.73 -11.56 8.60
CA PHE A 303 48.17 -10.24 8.27
C PHE A 303 47.93 -10.07 6.76
N ILE A 304 48.91 -10.44 5.93
CA ILE A 304 48.80 -10.37 4.46
C ILE A 304 47.76 -11.36 3.92
N ASP A 305 47.76 -12.59 4.44
CA ASP A 305 46.89 -13.66 3.92
C ASP A 305 45.40 -13.44 4.25
N THR A 306 45.09 -12.86 5.42
CA THR A 306 43.70 -12.75 5.93
C THR A 306 43.42 -11.53 6.81
N GLY A 307 44.43 -10.99 7.50
CA GLY A 307 44.22 -9.91 8.47
C GLY A 307 43.81 -8.57 7.85
N ILE A 308 44.26 -8.27 6.63
CA ILE A 308 43.83 -7.07 5.89
C ILE A 308 42.34 -7.15 5.53
N ASP A 309 41.88 -8.29 5.02
CA ASP A 309 40.46 -8.48 4.67
C ASP A 309 39.57 -8.32 5.91
N GLN A 310 39.93 -8.99 7.01
CA GLN A 310 39.22 -8.87 8.28
C GLN A 310 39.18 -7.43 8.80
N ALA A 311 40.24 -6.64 8.57
CA ALA A 311 40.30 -5.25 9.01
C ALA A 311 39.44 -4.34 8.13
N VAL A 312 39.45 -4.55 6.80
CA VAL A 312 38.57 -3.83 5.87
C VAL A 312 37.10 -4.13 6.15
N ASP A 313 36.77 -5.39 6.43
CA ASP A 313 35.38 -5.77 6.75
C ASP A 313 34.91 -5.09 8.05
N ARG A 314 35.77 -5.01 9.08
CA ARG A 314 35.49 -4.23 10.29
C ARG A 314 35.36 -2.73 10.03
N ASP A 315 36.19 -2.14 9.17
CA ASP A 315 36.06 -0.74 8.77
C ASP A 315 34.71 -0.47 8.07
N ILE A 316 34.24 -1.40 7.23
CA ILE A 316 32.93 -1.33 6.57
C ILE A 316 31.80 -1.46 7.61
N GLU A 317 31.88 -2.43 8.51
CA GLU A 317 30.91 -2.61 9.60
C GLU A 317 30.82 -1.36 10.47
N ASN A 318 31.95 -0.82 10.94
CA ASN A 318 31.99 0.41 11.73
C ASN A 318 31.37 1.61 10.97
N ALA A 319 31.61 1.71 9.67
CA ALA A 319 31.03 2.78 8.85
C ALA A 319 29.50 2.62 8.67
N LEU A 320 29.02 1.39 8.51
CA LEU A 320 27.59 1.08 8.43
C LEU A 320 26.91 1.33 9.78
N ASP A 321 27.51 0.90 10.88
CA ASP A 321 27.00 1.13 12.25
C ASP A 321 26.94 2.64 12.57
N ALA A 322 27.97 3.40 12.17
CA ALA A 322 27.98 4.85 12.35
C ALA A 322 26.89 5.54 11.52
N ALA A 323 26.66 5.10 10.29
CA ALA A 323 25.59 5.62 9.44
C ALA A 323 24.20 5.28 10.01
N GLU A 324 23.98 4.04 10.46
CA GLU A 324 22.73 3.64 11.13
C GLU A 324 22.49 4.46 12.39
N ALA A 325 23.51 4.67 13.23
CA ALA A 325 23.39 5.48 14.43
C ALA A 325 22.99 6.92 14.13
N GLU A 326 23.54 7.51 13.06
CA GLU A 326 23.15 8.85 12.61
C GLU A 326 21.72 8.89 12.07
N ASP A 327 21.33 7.93 11.25
CA ASP A 327 19.96 7.85 10.73
C ASP A 327 18.93 7.66 11.84
N ARG A 328 19.21 6.80 12.83
CA ARG A 328 18.36 6.64 14.02
C ARG A 328 18.26 7.93 14.83
N ARG A 329 19.36 8.67 14.99
CA ARG A 329 19.33 10.00 15.63
C ARG A 329 18.40 10.95 14.88
N ARG A 330 18.49 11.02 13.55
CA ARG A 330 17.63 11.89 12.72
C ARG A 330 16.16 11.48 12.82
N ALA A 331 15.86 10.18 12.81
CA ALA A 331 14.50 9.68 13.00
C ALA A 331 13.96 10.02 14.40
N GLN A 332 14.79 9.95 15.44
CA GLN A 332 14.42 10.38 16.79
C GLN A 332 14.14 11.89 16.89
N ASP A 333 14.92 12.72 16.19
CA ASP A 333 14.68 14.17 16.12
C ASP A 333 13.37 14.49 15.37
N ILE A 334 13.02 13.70 14.35
CA ILE A 334 11.72 13.81 13.66
C ILE A 334 10.60 13.39 14.61
N LEU A 335 10.72 12.25 15.29
CA LEU A 335 9.74 11.78 16.28
C LEU A 335 9.47 12.84 17.33
N THR A 336 10.52 13.42 17.92
CA THR A 336 10.39 14.44 18.96
C THR A 336 9.63 15.67 18.46
N ARG A 337 9.95 16.14 17.25
CA ARG A 337 9.24 17.29 16.63
C ARG A 337 7.79 16.95 16.29
N ALA A 338 7.54 15.75 15.78
CA ALA A 338 6.20 15.27 15.47
C ALA A 338 5.33 15.20 16.74
N GLU A 339 5.86 14.68 17.84
CA GLU A 339 5.16 14.62 19.14
C GLU A 339 4.87 16.03 19.70
N GLN A 340 5.82 16.96 19.59
CA GLN A 340 5.60 18.36 20.01
C GLN A 340 4.54 19.08 19.19
N ALA A 341 4.49 18.80 17.88
CA ALA A 341 3.52 19.36 16.97
C ALA A 341 2.19 18.59 16.95
N LEU A 342 2.09 17.46 17.67
CA LEU A 342 0.96 16.52 17.63
C LEU A 342 0.67 15.97 16.23
N HIS A 343 1.71 15.78 15.41
CA HIS A 343 1.63 15.04 14.15
C HIS A 343 1.58 13.54 14.44
N ARG A 344 0.37 13.01 14.67
CA ARG A 344 0.14 11.64 15.15
C ARG A 344 0.63 10.59 14.16
N ASN A 345 0.37 10.77 12.87
CA ASN A 345 0.77 9.81 11.84
C ASN A 345 2.28 9.81 11.66
N LEU A 346 2.91 10.98 11.59
CA LEU A 346 4.37 11.10 11.52
C LEU A 346 5.06 10.49 12.76
N ALA A 347 4.55 10.77 13.96
CA ALA A 347 5.08 10.19 15.19
C ALA A 347 4.93 8.65 15.20
N LYS A 348 3.78 8.13 14.78
CA LYS A 348 3.53 6.68 14.65
C LYS A 348 4.49 6.03 13.66
N ALA A 349 4.67 6.63 12.48
CA ALA A 349 5.59 6.15 11.46
C ALA A 349 7.05 6.18 11.95
N ALA A 350 7.47 7.25 12.62
CA ALA A 350 8.82 7.36 13.19
C ALA A 350 9.08 6.32 14.28
N ARG A 351 8.12 6.09 15.20
CA ARG A 351 8.22 5.01 16.22
C ARG A 351 8.32 3.64 15.57
N GLY A 352 7.49 3.38 14.55
CA GLY A 352 7.52 2.13 13.79
C GLY A 352 8.88 1.89 13.13
N ALA A 353 9.45 2.91 12.49
CA ALA A 353 10.76 2.83 11.88
C ALA A 353 11.88 2.60 12.91
N LEU A 354 11.86 3.33 14.02
CA LEU A 354 12.85 3.18 15.11
C LEU A 354 12.81 1.81 15.78
N ALA A 355 11.64 1.16 15.83
CA ALA A 355 11.49 -0.21 16.32
C ALA A 355 11.95 -1.28 15.31
N GLY A 356 12.17 -0.90 14.04
CA GLY A 356 12.55 -1.78 12.95
C GLY A 356 14.05 -1.89 12.69
N THR A 357 14.36 -2.41 11.51
CA THR A 357 15.71 -2.61 10.96
C THR A 357 16.32 -1.29 10.45
N ALA A 358 17.62 -1.29 10.13
CA ALA A 358 18.29 -0.15 9.49
C ALA A 358 17.60 0.28 8.19
N ASP A 359 17.12 -0.68 7.39
CA ASP A 359 16.40 -0.42 6.14
C ASP A 359 15.04 0.26 6.39
N ASP A 360 14.35 -0.06 7.49
CA ASP A 360 13.09 0.57 7.86
C ASP A 360 13.30 2.05 8.23
N VAL A 361 14.35 2.34 9.00
CA VAL A 361 14.76 3.72 9.33
C VAL A 361 15.13 4.49 8.06
N ALA A 362 15.93 3.90 7.18
CA ALA A 362 16.34 4.53 5.93
C ALA A 362 15.15 4.77 4.98
N ALA A 363 14.19 3.84 4.90
CA ALA A 363 12.97 3.99 4.10
C ALA A 363 12.08 5.11 4.65
N PHE A 364 11.94 5.21 5.98
CA PHE A 364 11.22 6.29 6.64
C PHE A 364 11.86 7.66 6.33
N LEU A 365 13.18 7.79 6.51
CA LEU A 365 13.89 9.04 6.23
C LEU A 365 13.83 9.44 4.75
N ARG A 366 13.77 8.48 3.82
CA ARG A 366 13.72 8.79 2.39
C ARG A 366 12.33 9.21 1.90
N LYS A 367 11.30 8.52 2.36
CA LYS A 367 9.92 8.70 1.86
C LYS A 367 8.88 8.67 2.96
N GLY A 368 8.96 7.70 3.88
CA GLY A 368 7.90 7.46 4.87
C GLY A 368 7.55 8.67 5.74
N GLN A 369 8.52 9.55 6.06
CA GLN A 369 8.25 10.78 6.80
C GLN A 369 7.38 11.78 6.03
N TYR A 370 7.49 11.84 4.70
CA TYR A 370 6.72 12.76 3.88
C TYR A 370 5.31 12.20 3.66
N ASP A 371 5.21 10.91 3.32
CA ASP A 371 3.92 10.22 3.19
C ASP A 371 3.10 10.35 4.50
N ALA A 372 3.74 10.17 5.66
CA ALA A 372 3.07 10.28 6.96
C ALA A 372 2.69 11.74 7.31
N TYR A 373 3.52 12.71 6.95
CA TYR A 373 3.20 14.12 7.13
C TYR A 373 2.03 14.56 6.24
N GLU A 374 1.94 14.06 5.00
CA GLU A 374 0.79 14.31 4.12
C GLU A 374 -0.51 13.78 4.71
N LEU A 375 -0.48 12.65 5.42
CA LEU A 375 -1.65 12.15 6.15
C LEU A 375 -2.06 13.08 7.30
N ASP A 376 -1.10 13.62 8.05
CA ASP A 376 -1.39 14.60 9.11
C ASP A 376 -1.98 15.90 8.54
N GLU A 377 -1.49 16.38 7.39
CA GLU A 377 -2.06 17.55 6.70
C GLU A 377 -3.47 17.27 6.16
N ALA A 378 -3.70 16.07 5.60
CA ALA A 378 -5.01 15.68 5.12
C ALA A 378 -6.05 15.55 6.24
N ALA A 379 -5.66 15.01 7.40
CA ALA A 379 -6.48 14.97 8.61
C ALA A 379 -6.84 16.39 9.07
N ALA A 380 -5.84 17.27 9.18
CA ALA A 380 -6.05 18.66 9.60
C ALA A 380 -7.02 19.45 8.71
N LEU A 381 -7.19 19.06 7.43
CA LEU A 381 -8.17 19.66 6.52
C LEU A 381 -9.61 19.21 6.78
N LYS A 382 -9.80 17.99 7.31
CA LYS A 382 -11.11 17.41 7.64
C LYS A 382 -11.55 17.69 9.07
N ALA A 383 -10.60 18.06 9.93
CA ALA A 383 -10.86 18.36 11.33
C ALA A 383 -12.02 19.36 11.52
N HIS A 384 -13.00 18.95 12.33
CA HIS A 384 -14.09 19.77 12.82
C HIS A 384 -13.54 20.95 13.62
N LYS A 385 -14.37 21.99 13.75
CA LYS A 385 -14.03 23.24 14.44
C LYS A 385 -15.08 23.58 15.46
N ILE A 386 -14.65 24.16 16.57
CA ILE A 386 -15.57 24.62 17.61
C ILE A 386 -15.98 26.06 17.30
N ARG A 387 -17.28 26.34 17.34
CA ARG A 387 -17.82 27.68 17.08
C ARG A 387 -18.56 28.23 18.28
N ALA A 388 -18.40 29.52 18.52
CA ALA A 388 -18.95 30.20 19.67
C ALA A 388 -19.46 31.59 19.30
N PHE A 389 -20.74 31.85 19.60
CA PHE A 389 -21.24 33.22 19.65
C PHE A 389 -20.83 33.85 20.99
N TYR A 390 -20.26 35.05 20.93
CA TYR A 390 -19.86 35.81 22.11
C TYR A 390 -20.53 37.19 22.12
N ASP A 391 -21.28 37.45 23.19
CA ASP A 391 -22.05 38.67 23.34
C ASP A 391 -21.23 39.79 23.95
N TYR A 392 -21.14 40.91 23.26
CA TYR A 392 -20.63 42.20 23.72
C TYR A 392 -21.77 43.06 24.31
N SER A 393 -21.42 44.11 25.04
CA SER A 393 -22.42 45.02 25.60
C SER A 393 -23.20 45.72 24.49
N GLY A 394 -24.51 45.95 24.71
CA GLY A 394 -25.36 46.67 23.75
C GLY A 394 -25.86 45.81 22.59
N SER A 395 -26.07 44.51 22.83
CA SER A 395 -26.57 43.54 21.83
C SER A 395 -25.72 43.54 20.56
N ALA A 396 -24.41 43.41 20.75
CA ALA A 396 -23.44 43.17 19.68
C ALA A 396 -22.90 41.76 19.88
N THR A 397 -23.08 40.86 18.93
CA THR A 397 -22.59 39.48 19.00
C THR A 397 -21.52 39.26 17.94
N ARG A 398 -20.50 38.49 18.28
CA ARG A 398 -19.51 38.01 17.32
C ARG A 398 -19.50 36.49 17.29
N LEU A 399 -19.24 35.93 16.11
CA LEU A 399 -19.00 34.51 15.94
C LEU A 399 -17.50 34.26 15.83
N PHE A 400 -16.99 33.38 16.70
CA PHE A 400 -15.62 32.93 16.69
C PHE A 400 -15.53 31.46 16.30
N THR A 401 -14.54 31.13 15.48
CA THR A 401 -14.17 29.76 15.14
C THR A 401 -12.82 29.43 15.77
N PHE A 402 -12.78 28.29 16.46
CA PHE A 402 -11.60 27.67 17.04
C PHE A 402 -11.22 26.46 16.19
N GLY A 403 -10.12 26.58 15.44
CA GLY A 403 -9.57 25.50 14.61
C GLY A 403 -8.20 25.01 15.13
N LYS A 404 -7.57 24.08 14.40
CA LYS A 404 -6.27 23.47 14.77
C LYS A 404 -6.28 22.83 16.17
N LEU A 405 -7.41 22.24 16.53
CA LEU A 405 -7.67 21.70 17.87
C LEU A 405 -6.87 20.42 18.16
N GLY A 406 -6.58 19.61 17.12
CA GLY A 406 -5.63 18.51 17.18
C GLY A 406 -4.16 18.93 17.41
N GLY A 407 -3.82 20.18 17.13
CA GLY A 407 -2.48 20.74 17.35
C GLY A 407 -2.27 21.23 18.79
N PRO A 408 -1.04 21.63 19.17
CA PRO A 408 -0.71 22.02 20.54
C PRO A 408 -1.43 23.32 21.00
N ALA A 409 -1.91 24.13 20.06
CA ALA A 409 -2.69 25.33 20.35
C ALA A 409 -3.72 25.57 19.25
N ALA A 410 -4.94 25.93 19.64
CA ALA A 410 -6.01 26.28 18.73
C ALA A 410 -5.75 27.65 18.08
N SER A 411 -6.19 27.82 16.85
CA SER A 411 -6.32 29.13 16.22
C SER A 411 -7.71 29.69 16.46
N GLU A 412 -7.79 30.91 17.00
CA GLU A 412 -9.03 31.66 17.17
C GLU A 412 -9.18 32.69 16.04
N THR A 413 -10.30 32.63 15.33
CA THR A 413 -10.64 33.58 14.27
C THR A 413 -12.01 34.18 14.55
N GLN A 414 -12.15 35.50 14.41
CA GLN A 414 -13.45 36.16 14.39
C GLN A 414 -14.01 36.11 12.96
N ASN A 415 -15.10 35.37 12.75
CA ASN A 415 -15.67 35.13 11.43
C ASN A 415 -16.83 36.09 11.13
N TRP A 416 -17.56 36.56 12.14
CA TRP A 416 -18.69 37.46 11.94
C TRP A 416 -18.87 38.43 13.11
N ASP A 417 -19.39 39.62 12.82
CA ASP A 417 -19.75 40.66 13.79
C ASP A 417 -21.13 41.22 13.43
N SER A 418 -22.09 41.13 14.35
CA SER A 418 -23.45 41.63 14.14
C SER A 418 -23.50 43.15 14.05
N SER A 419 -22.49 43.85 14.54
CA SER A 419 -22.58 45.24 15.00
C SER A 419 -23.60 45.45 16.12
N ALA A 420 -23.50 46.58 16.82
CA ALA A 420 -24.34 46.88 17.97
C ALA A 420 -25.83 47.00 17.62
N GLY A 421 -26.67 46.42 18.48
CA GLY A 421 -28.13 46.46 18.40
C GLY A 421 -28.77 45.45 17.43
N ASN A 422 -27.98 44.63 16.74
CA ASN A 422 -28.50 43.78 15.66
C ASN A 422 -28.71 42.31 16.05
N TYR A 423 -27.92 41.78 16.98
CA TYR A 423 -28.00 40.38 17.40
C TYR A 423 -27.62 40.24 18.87
N ASP A 424 -28.33 39.37 19.58
CA ASP A 424 -28.10 39.03 20.98
C ASP A 424 -28.07 37.49 21.09
N ALA A 425 -26.89 36.90 21.31
CA ALA A 425 -26.74 35.45 21.28
C ALA A 425 -27.54 34.76 22.38
N ALA A 426 -27.80 35.43 23.51
CA ALA A 426 -28.67 34.92 24.56
C ALA A 426 -30.12 34.64 24.07
N ARG A 427 -30.53 35.23 22.94
CA ARG A 427 -31.83 34.98 22.29
C ARG A 427 -31.77 33.90 21.21
N SER A 428 -30.61 33.26 21.02
CA SER A 428 -30.39 32.26 19.98
C SER A 428 -30.11 30.87 20.56
N LYS A 429 -30.56 29.84 19.84
CA LYS A 429 -30.21 28.43 20.09
C LYS A 429 -29.54 27.88 18.82
N PRO A 430 -28.20 27.85 18.77
CA PRO A 430 -27.47 27.40 17.59
C PRO A 430 -27.22 25.89 17.60
N VAL A 431 -27.26 25.27 16.42
CA VAL A 431 -26.85 23.89 16.15
C VAL A 431 -25.85 23.87 14.99
N ALA A 432 -24.94 22.90 15.02
CA ALA A 432 -23.97 22.65 13.94
C ALA A 432 -24.32 21.37 13.19
N GLY A 433 -24.10 21.38 11.87
CA GLY A 433 -24.29 20.25 10.98
C GLY A 433 -23.81 20.62 9.58
N ASP A 434 -23.46 19.62 8.77
CA ASP A 434 -23.11 19.83 7.35
C ASP A 434 -24.40 20.03 6.54
N PHE A 435 -24.98 21.23 6.59
CA PHE A 435 -26.29 21.51 5.98
C PHE A 435 -26.24 21.58 4.44
N ASP A 436 -25.06 21.74 3.83
CA ASP A 436 -24.88 21.86 2.38
C ASP A 436 -24.17 20.65 1.73
N GLY A 437 -23.64 19.72 2.52
CA GLY A 437 -23.04 18.46 2.08
C GLY A 437 -21.61 18.61 1.59
N ASN A 438 -20.90 19.64 2.04
CA ASN A 438 -19.53 19.94 1.60
C ASN A 438 -18.45 19.30 2.49
N GLY A 439 -18.85 18.59 3.55
CA GLY A 439 -17.99 17.94 4.53
C GLY A 439 -17.52 18.87 5.66
N VAL A 440 -18.02 20.10 5.75
CA VAL A 440 -17.68 21.08 6.79
C VAL A 440 -18.95 21.49 7.53
N GLN A 441 -18.90 21.42 8.86
CA GLN A 441 -20.03 21.87 9.68
C GLN A 441 -20.35 23.36 9.48
N ASP A 442 -21.59 23.64 9.11
CA ASP A 442 -22.25 24.94 9.10
C ASP A 442 -22.92 25.25 10.46
N ILE A 443 -23.51 26.44 10.61
CA ILE A 443 -24.28 26.80 11.81
C ILE A 443 -25.69 27.25 11.44
N ALA A 444 -26.70 26.68 12.08
CA ALA A 444 -28.07 27.17 12.04
C ALA A 444 -28.49 27.67 13.43
N ALA A 445 -29.03 28.89 13.52
CA ALA A 445 -29.40 29.51 14.78
C ALA A 445 -30.88 29.93 14.80
N PHE A 446 -31.66 29.34 15.71
CA PHE A 446 -33.03 29.77 15.99
C PHE A 446 -33.01 30.99 16.90
N TYR A 447 -33.33 32.16 16.34
CA TYR A 447 -33.35 33.44 17.02
C TYR A 447 -34.77 33.80 17.46
N ASP A 448 -34.97 34.00 18.76
CA ASP A 448 -36.24 34.36 19.36
C ASP A 448 -36.47 35.87 19.31
N TYR A 449 -37.44 36.34 18.53
CA TYR A 449 -37.90 37.72 18.48
C TYR A 449 -38.90 38.09 19.59
N GLY A 450 -39.30 37.12 20.42
CA GLY A 450 -40.28 37.26 21.49
C GLY A 450 -41.71 37.13 20.97
N ASN A 451 -42.67 37.01 21.88
CA ASN A 451 -44.10 36.86 21.55
C ASN A 451 -44.41 35.69 20.60
N GLY A 452 -43.69 34.57 20.75
CA GLY A 452 -43.85 33.39 19.90
C GLY A 452 -43.45 33.62 18.45
N HIS A 453 -42.45 34.47 18.20
CA HIS A 453 -41.88 34.69 16.87
C HIS A 453 -40.41 34.25 16.86
N THR A 454 -40.09 33.23 16.07
CA THR A 454 -38.73 32.70 15.94
C THR A 454 -38.32 32.66 14.47
N LYS A 455 -37.07 32.98 14.18
CA LYS A 455 -36.49 32.84 12.84
C LYS A 455 -35.29 31.92 12.87
N LEU A 456 -35.04 31.23 11.76
CA LEU A 456 -33.81 30.45 11.56
C LEU A 456 -32.85 31.24 10.68
N PHE A 457 -31.64 31.45 11.19
CA PHE A 457 -30.53 32.02 10.44
C PHE A 457 -29.49 30.95 10.15
N LEU A 458 -29.11 30.80 8.89
CA LEU A 458 -28.04 29.90 8.47
C LEU A 458 -26.78 30.72 8.21
N PHE A 459 -25.69 30.29 8.83
CA PHE A 459 -24.34 30.75 8.56
C PHE A 459 -23.64 29.63 7.78
N SER A 460 -23.79 29.66 6.46
CA SER A 460 -23.03 28.79 5.56
C SER A 460 -21.62 29.35 5.38
N ASP A 461 -20.64 28.49 5.12
CA ASP A 461 -19.26 28.89 4.84
C ASP A 461 -18.68 29.84 5.92
N VAL A 462 -18.97 29.55 7.20
CA VAL A 462 -18.56 30.40 8.34
C VAL A 462 -17.08 30.75 8.29
N ASP A 463 -16.24 29.81 7.85
CA ASP A 463 -14.80 30.00 7.77
C ASP A 463 -14.36 31.10 6.79
N ASN A 464 -15.20 31.42 5.80
CA ASN A 464 -14.94 32.48 4.82
C ASN A 464 -15.52 33.85 5.22
N GLY A 465 -16.10 33.96 6.42
CA GLY A 465 -16.62 35.22 6.97
C GLY A 465 -17.97 35.64 6.39
N THR A 466 -18.72 34.68 5.84
CA THR A 466 -20.06 34.93 5.31
C THR A 466 -21.02 35.23 6.45
N GLY A 467 -21.81 36.30 6.32
CA GLY A 467 -22.84 36.66 7.29
C GLY A 467 -24.07 35.74 7.23
N PRO A 468 -24.91 35.74 8.27
CA PRO A 468 -26.09 34.89 8.31
C PRO A 468 -27.13 35.32 7.27
N ARG A 469 -27.83 34.34 6.71
CA ARG A 469 -29.06 34.54 5.95
C ARG A 469 -30.25 33.95 6.67
N GLN A 470 -31.38 34.64 6.63
CA GLN A 470 -32.64 34.08 7.12
C GLN A 470 -33.11 32.99 6.15
N VAL A 471 -33.39 31.79 6.67
CA VAL A 471 -33.89 30.66 5.87
C VAL A 471 -35.32 30.26 6.27
N TRP A 472 -35.74 30.59 7.48
CA TRP A 472 -37.09 30.33 7.97
C TRP A 472 -37.61 31.42 8.89
N ASP A 473 -38.92 31.62 8.90
CA ASP A 473 -39.62 32.56 9.76
C ASP A 473 -40.93 31.91 10.23
N SER A 474 -41.11 31.74 11.54
CA SER A 474 -42.32 31.17 12.09
C SER A 474 -43.55 32.04 11.86
N GLY A 475 -43.37 33.35 11.67
CA GLY A 475 -44.40 34.35 11.88
C GLY A 475 -44.77 34.53 13.37
N HIS A 476 -45.56 35.56 13.66
CA HIS A 476 -45.95 35.90 15.03
C HIS A 476 -46.89 34.86 15.67
N GLY A 477 -46.63 34.53 16.94
CA GLY A 477 -47.48 33.65 17.76
C GLY A 477 -47.42 32.16 17.41
N ASN A 478 -46.51 31.75 16.52
CA ASN A 478 -46.45 30.39 15.99
C ASN A 478 -45.34 29.53 16.61
N TRP A 479 -44.19 30.12 16.98
CA TRP A 479 -43.06 29.37 17.50
C TRP A 479 -42.29 30.15 18.56
N GLU A 480 -42.20 29.57 19.75
CA GLU A 480 -41.45 30.10 20.89
C GLU A 480 -40.21 29.24 21.12
N SER A 481 -39.04 29.75 20.71
CA SER A 481 -37.78 29.00 20.76
C SER A 481 -37.42 28.52 22.18
N ALA A 482 -37.85 29.24 23.23
CA ALA A 482 -37.65 28.83 24.62
C ALA A 482 -38.28 27.47 24.94
N ARG A 483 -39.36 27.07 24.25
CA ARG A 483 -40.09 25.80 24.43
C ARG A 483 -39.55 24.65 23.57
N ALA A 484 -38.51 24.90 22.78
CA ALA A 484 -37.91 23.92 21.87
C ALA A 484 -36.48 23.56 22.28
N SER A 485 -36.14 22.28 22.17
CA SER A 485 -34.76 21.79 22.18
C SER A 485 -34.40 21.32 20.77
N TYR A 486 -33.21 21.71 20.30
CA TYR A 486 -32.78 21.44 18.92
C TYR A 486 -31.57 20.51 18.89
N VAL A 487 -31.53 19.64 17.89
CA VAL A 487 -30.40 18.77 17.53
C VAL A 487 -30.26 18.77 16.01
N ALA A 488 -29.07 18.51 15.49
CA ALA A 488 -28.84 18.38 14.05
C ALA A 488 -28.10 17.08 13.76
N GLY A 489 -28.37 16.50 12.60
CA GLY A 489 -27.79 15.24 12.12
C GLY A 489 -28.39 14.89 10.76
N ASP A 490 -27.70 14.04 9.99
CA ASP A 490 -28.18 13.51 8.71
C ASP A 490 -29.25 12.45 8.97
N PHE A 491 -30.50 12.87 9.14
CA PHE A 491 -31.59 12.00 9.59
C PHE A 491 -32.21 11.20 8.45
N ASP A 492 -31.95 11.54 7.18
CA ASP A 492 -32.47 10.85 6.01
C ASP A 492 -31.41 10.09 5.18
N GLY A 493 -30.12 10.30 5.46
CA GLY A 493 -28.98 9.60 4.87
C GLY A 493 -28.55 10.17 3.51
N ASP A 494 -28.88 11.43 3.21
CA ASP A 494 -28.52 12.07 1.94
C ASP A 494 -27.14 12.74 1.94
N GLY A 495 -26.45 12.70 3.09
CA GLY A 495 -25.14 13.31 3.31
C GLY A 495 -25.23 14.77 3.76
N ARG A 496 -26.42 15.30 4.04
CA ARG A 496 -26.64 16.64 4.61
C ARG A 496 -27.38 16.52 5.93
N ALA A 497 -27.10 17.45 6.83
CA ALA A 497 -27.80 17.49 8.10
C ALA A 497 -29.20 18.10 7.97
N GLU A 498 -30.15 17.57 8.74
CA GLU A 498 -31.43 18.19 9.07
C GLU A 498 -31.39 18.76 10.50
N ILE A 499 -32.46 19.44 10.91
CA ILE A 499 -32.65 19.88 12.29
C ILE A 499 -33.89 19.26 12.91
N GLY A 500 -33.72 18.55 14.03
CA GLY A 500 -34.78 18.04 14.88
C GLY A 500 -35.12 19.05 15.98
N ALA A 501 -36.41 19.34 16.18
CA ALA A 501 -36.88 20.24 17.23
C ALA A 501 -37.96 19.57 18.11
N PHE A 502 -37.61 19.29 19.37
CA PHE A 502 -38.56 18.83 20.39
C PHE A 502 -39.29 20.02 21.01
N TYR A 503 -40.49 20.31 20.50
CA TYR A 503 -41.32 21.41 20.95
C TYR A 503 -42.29 20.97 22.05
N ASP A 504 -42.16 21.57 23.23
CA ASP A 504 -43.09 21.37 24.35
C ASP A 504 -44.41 22.09 24.09
N TYR A 505 -45.52 21.34 24.02
CA TYR A 505 -46.88 21.86 23.93
C TYR A 505 -47.53 22.10 25.29
N GLY A 506 -46.83 21.80 26.39
CA GLY A 506 -47.35 21.84 27.76
C GLY A 506 -48.15 20.58 28.08
N ASN A 507 -48.59 20.44 29.33
CA ASN A 507 -49.32 19.25 29.82
C ASN A 507 -48.57 17.92 29.55
N ALA A 508 -47.25 17.95 29.63
CA ALA A 508 -46.38 16.82 29.27
C ALA A 508 -46.70 16.26 27.86
N GLN A 509 -46.90 17.14 26.89
CA GLN A 509 -46.96 16.81 25.47
C GLN A 509 -45.79 17.46 24.75
N THR A 510 -44.99 16.64 24.06
CA THR A 510 -43.91 17.11 23.19
C THR A 510 -44.10 16.57 21.78
N LYS A 511 -43.90 17.42 20.77
CA LYS A 511 -43.85 17.02 19.36
C LYS A 511 -42.42 17.15 18.83
N LEU A 512 -42.01 16.23 17.96
CA LEU A 512 -40.77 16.34 17.21
C LEU A 512 -41.10 16.90 15.82
N PHE A 513 -40.45 18.02 15.50
CA PHE A 513 -40.42 18.58 14.15
C PHE A 513 -39.08 18.27 13.51
N VAL A 514 -39.06 18.06 12.19
CA VAL A 514 -37.85 18.05 11.37
C VAL A 514 -37.91 19.23 10.41
N TYR A 515 -36.81 19.96 10.31
CA TYR A 515 -36.57 20.98 9.30
C TYR A 515 -35.70 20.37 8.21
N ASP A 516 -36.35 19.95 7.13
CA ASP A 516 -35.69 19.40 5.94
C ASP A 516 -35.10 20.55 5.08
N ASP A 517 -34.06 20.31 4.28
CA ASP A 517 -33.49 21.29 3.31
C ASP A 517 -33.16 22.66 3.92
N VAL A 518 -32.30 22.67 4.95
CA VAL A 518 -31.92 23.89 5.71
C VAL A 518 -31.27 24.95 4.81
N THR A 519 -30.57 24.54 3.75
CA THR A 519 -29.96 25.46 2.78
C THR A 519 -30.96 26.05 1.80
N GLY A 520 -32.08 25.40 1.52
CA GLY A 520 -33.14 25.94 0.67
C GLY A 520 -34.12 26.82 1.44
N THR A 521 -35.37 26.39 1.45
CA THR A 521 -36.48 26.99 2.21
C THR A 521 -37.04 25.94 3.14
N PRO A 522 -36.44 25.76 4.33
CA PRO A 522 -36.76 24.62 5.18
C PRO A 522 -38.23 24.63 5.60
N THR A 523 -38.84 23.45 5.58
CA THR A 523 -40.21 23.24 6.06
C THR A 523 -40.21 22.52 7.40
N ALA A 524 -40.91 23.05 8.39
CA ALA A 524 -41.08 22.39 9.68
C ALA A 524 -42.18 21.31 9.59
N ARG A 525 -41.78 20.05 9.52
CA ARG A 525 -42.70 18.90 9.44
C ARG A 525 -42.80 18.19 10.78
N VAL A 526 -44.01 17.95 11.27
CA VAL A 526 -44.21 17.13 12.48
C VAL A 526 -44.01 15.66 12.11
N VAL A 527 -43.05 15.01 12.77
CA VAL A 527 -42.75 13.58 12.59
C VAL A 527 -43.22 12.73 13.75
N SER A 528 -43.30 13.29 14.96
CA SER A 528 -43.80 12.58 16.15
C SER A 528 -44.62 13.47 17.07
N ASP A 529 -45.57 12.87 17.77
CA ASP A 529 -46.41 13.50 18.78
C ASP A 529 -46.63 12.52 19.93
N SER A 530 -45.95 12.79 21.05
CA SER A 530 -46.05 11.98 22.26
C SER A 530 -47.47 11.88 22.82
N LYS A 531 -48.37 12.81 22.46
CA LYS A 531 -49.69 13.01 23.08
C LYS A 531 -49.60 13.51 24.53
N VAL A 532 -50.71 14.07 25.00
CA VAL A 532 -50.82 14.67 26.34
C VAL A 532 -50.50 13.65 27.43
N GLY A 533 -49.69 14.06 28.41
CA GLY A 533 -49.35 13.27 29.58
C GLY A 533 -48.19 12.29 29.40
N ASN A 534 -47.59 12.18 28.22
CA ASN A 534 -46.63 11.13 27.90
C ASN A 534 -45.17 11.59 27.85
N TRP A 535 -44.89 12.85 27.47
CA TRP A 535 -43.51 13.35 27.36
C TRP A 535 -43.39 14.83 27.69
N GLU A 536 -42.65 15.13 28.75
CA GLU A 536 -42.31 16.49 29.17
C GLU A 536 -40.89 16.84 28.74
N SER A 537 -40.75 17.68 27.70
CA SER A 537 -39.46 18.03 27.09
C SER A 537 -38.45 18.60 28.11
N ALA A 538 -38.92 19.36 29.11
CA ALA A 538 -38.08 19.95 30.15
C ALA A 538 -37.33 18.92 31.04
N ARG A 539 -37.75 17.65 31.01
CA ARG A 539 -37.11 16.54 31.74
C ARG A 539 -36.14 15.74 30.86
N ALA A 540 -35.97 16.13 29.60
CA ALA A 540 -35.16 15.42 28.63
C ALA A 540 -33.95 16.25 28.20
N SER A 541 -32.82 15.57 27.99
CA SER A 541 -31.65 16.11 27.28
C SER A 541 -31.46 15.31 26.00
N TYR A 542 -31.21 15.99 24.89
CA TYR A 542 -31.18 15.40 23.56
C TYR A 542 -29.79 15.50 22.94
N VAL A 543 -29.39 14.45 22.24
CA VAL A 543 -28.19 14.37 21.39
C VAL A 543 -28.56 13.67 20.09
N ALA A 544 -27.78 13.88 19.03
CA ALA A 544 -27.93 13.17 17.76
C ALA A 544 -26.60 12.48 17.40
N GLY A 545 -26.69 11.44 16.57
CA GLY A 545 -25.55 10.68 16.09
C GLY A 545 -26.02 9.37 15.43
N ASP A 546 -25.23 8.83 14.52
CA ASP A 546 -25.48 7.53 13.90
C ASP A 546 -25.15 6.42 14.91
N PHE A 547 -26.12 6.01 15.73
CA PHE A 547 -25.86 5.09 16.84
C PHE A 547 -25.83 3.62 16.39
N ASP A 548 -26.37 3.29 15.22
CA ASP A 548 -26.47 1.93 14.71
C ASP A 548 -25.55 1.62 13.51
N GLY A 549 -24.97 2.64 12.89
CA GLY A 549 -23.99 2.57 11.81
C GLY A 549 -24.61 2.42 10.44
N ASP A 550 -25.88 2.79 10.26
CA ASP A 550 -26.57 2.70 8.96
C ASP A 550 -26.32 3.90 8.04
N GLY A 551 -25.58 4.90 8.51
CA GLY A 551 -25.28 6.14 7.81
C GLY A 551 -26.32 7.24 8.03
N ARG A 552 -27.35 7.00 8.85
CA ARG A 552 -28.33 8.00 9.27
C ARG A 552 -28.17 8.25 10.76
N ALA A 553 -28.37 9.49 11.16
CA ALA A 553 -28.38 9.85 12.56
C ALA A 553 -29.71 9.43 13.23
N GLU A 554 -29.61 8.96 14.46
CA GLU A 554 -30.72 8.85 15.39
C GLU A 554 -30.71 10.01 16.38
N ILE A 555 -31.75 10.08 17.23
CA ILE A 555 -31.79 10.99 18.36
C ILE A 555 -31.83 10.22 19.68
N GLY A 556 -30.84 10.48 20.53
CA GLY A 556 -30.77 10.02 21.91
C GLY A 556 -31.46 11.00 22.85
N ALA A 557 -32.32 10.51 23.75
CA ALA A 557 -33.01 11.32 24.74
C ALA A 557 -32.85 10.74 26.16
N PHE A 558 -32.08 11.43 27.00
CA PHE A 558 -31.96 11.12 28.42
C PHE A 558 -33.12 11.75 29.18
N TYR A 559 -34.12 10.94 29.52
CA TYR A 559 -35.30 11.36 30.25
C TYR A 559 -35.15 11.10 31.76
N ASP A 560 -35.21 12.17 32.55
CA ASP A 560 -35.21 12.10 34.02
C ASP A 560 -36.59 11.63 34.52
N TYR A 561 -36.66 10.46 35.15
CA TYR A 561 -37.86 9.90 35.78
C TYR A 561 -38.07 10.37 37.23
N GLY A 562 -37.17 11.20 37.78
CA GLY A 562 -37.12 11.59 39.18
C GLY A 562 -36.50 10.48 40.04
N ASN A 563 -36.29 10.76 41.33
CA ASN A 563 -35.64 9.85 42.27
C ASN A 563 -34.26 9.35 41.81
N ALA A 564 -33.50 10.20 41.10
CA ALA A 564 -32.24 9.83 40.47
C ALA A 564 -32.35 8.57 39.59
N GLN A 565 -33.41 8.49 38.79
CA GLN A 565 -33.56 7.52 37.70
C GLN A 565 -33.59 8.26 36.37
N THR A 566 -32.75 7.83 35.42
CA THR A 566 -32.75 8.32 34.05
C THR A 566 -32.85 7.14 33.10
N LYS A 567 -33.63 7.31 32.03
CA LYS A 567 -33.65 6.36 30.91
C LYS A 567 -33.12 7.03 29.66
N LEU A 568 -32.38 6.28 28.86
CA LEU A 568 -32.00 6.68 27.52
C LEU A 568 -32.98 6.06 26.53
N PHE A 569 -33.64 6.93 25.77
CA PHE A 569 -34.42 6.56 24.60
C PHE A 569 -33.62 6.83 23.34
N VAL A 570 -33.75 5.97 22.34
CA VAL A 570 -33.28 6.25 20.97
C VAL A 570 -34.51 6.35 20.07
N TYR A 571 -34.58 7.42 19.29
CA TYR A 571 -35.57 7.63 18.25
C TYR A 571 -34.95 7.20 16.92
N ASP A 572 -35.32 6.02 16.46
CA ASP A 572 -34.91 5.51 15.14
C ASP A 572 -35.82 6.08 14.04
N ASP A 573 -35.36 6.09 12.78
CA ASP A 573 -36.13 6.54 11.59
C ASP A 573 -36.73 7.95 11.75
N VAL A 574 -35.90 8.92 12.14
CA VAL A 574 -36.30 10.29 12.56
C VAL A 574 -37.12 11.03 11.49
N THR A 575 -36.76 10.89 10.21
CA THR A 575 -37.49 11.54 9.11
C THR A 575 -38.73 10.75 8.64
N GLY A 576 -38.84 9.47 8.95
CA GLY A 576 -39.95 8.59 8.58
C GLY A 576 -41.06 8.58 9.64
N THR A 577 -41.21 7.47 10.36
CA THR A 577 -42.14 7.33 11.50
C THR A 577 -41.35 7.02 12.76
N PRO A 578 -40.89 8.04 13.51
CA PRO A 578 -39.93 7.84 14.59
C PRO A 578 -40.42 6.86 15.65
N THR A 579 -39.62 5.83 15.94
CA THR A 579 -39.89 4.89 17.02
C THR A 579 -38.95 5.15 18.19
N ALA A 580 -39.52 5.54 19.34
CA ALA A 580 -38.75 5.70 20.57
C ALA A 580 -38.65 4.36 21.31
N ARG A 581 -37.44 3.81 21.43
CA ARG A 581 -37.15 2.61 22.22
C ARG A 581 -36.25 2.95 23.41
N VAL A 582 -36.47 2.27 24.53
CA VAL A 582 -35.60 2.40 25.70
C VAL A 582 -34.39 1.51 25.52
N VAL A 583 -33.19 2.09 25.53
CA VAL A 583 -31.92 1.34 25.41
C VAL A 583 -31.21 1.23 26.75
N SER A 584 -31.43 2.18 27.67
CA SER A 584 -30.87 2.14 29.02
C SER A 584 -31.86 2.61 30.07
N ASP A 585 -31.75 2.04 31.26
CA ASP A 585 -32.50 2.43 32.45
C ASP A 585 -31.56 2.33 33.65
N SER A 586 -31.12 3.48 34.17
CA SER A 586 -30.17 3.55 35.28
C SER A 586 -30.70 2.90 36.55
N LYS A 587 -32.03 2.70 36.67
CA LYS A 587 -32.75 2.35 37.89
C LYS A 587 -32.69 3.46 38.94
N VAL A 588 -33.65 3.40 39.86
CA VAL A 588 -33.83 4.39 40.94
C VAL A 588 -32.56 4.52 41.78
N GLY A 589 -32.15 5.76 42.05
CA GLY A 589 -31.03 6.11 42.92
C GLY A 589 -29.65 6.11 42.25
N ASN A 590 -29.55 5.81 40.95
CA ASN A 590 -28.26 5.58 40.29
C ASN A 590 -27.81 6.71 39.35
N TRP A 591 -28.73 7.45 38.73
CA TRP A 591 -28.36 8.51 37.79
C TRP A 591 -29.39 9.63 37.78
N GLU A 592 -28.94 10.85 38.05
CA GLU A 592 -29.75 12.06 38.03
C GLU A 592 -29.38 12.92 36.82
N SER A 593 -30.27 12.97 35.82
CA SER A 593 -29.96 13.64 34.54
C SER A 593 -29.62 15.13 34.72
N ALA A 594 -30.24 15.81 35.69
CA ALA A 594 -30.00 17.23 35.97
C ALA A 594 -28.55 17.54 36.40
N ARG A 595 -27.77 16.52 36.77
CA ARG A 595 -26.34 16.63 37.14
C ARG A 595 -25.40 16.26 36.00
N ALA A 596 -25.93 15.97 34.81
CA ALA A 596 -25.16 15.51 33.68
C ALA A 596 -25.27 16.47 32.48
N SER A 597 -24.19 16.59 31.71
CA SER A 597 -24.20 17.18 30.36
C SER A 597 -23.80 16.11 29.36
N TYR A 598 -24.52 16.01 28.25
CA TYR A 598 -24.36 14.94 27.27
C TYR A 598 -23.86 15.51 25.93
N VAL A 599 -22.99 14.75 25.28
CA VAL A 599 -22.52 14.97 23.90
C VAL A 599 -22.46 13.61 23.20
N ALA A 600 -22.55 13.60 21.87
CA ALA A 600 -22.46 12.39 21.07
C ALA A 600 -21.47 12.59 19.92
N GLY A 601 -20.79 11.52 19.55
CA GLY A 601 -19.79 11.48 18.48
C GLY A 601 -19.20 10.08 18.37
N ASP A 602 -18.64 9.75 17.22
CA ASP A 602 -17.93 8.49 16.97
C ASP A 602 -16.57 8.53 17.66
N PHE A 603 -16.52 8.17 18.94
CA PHE A 603 -15.34 8.37 19.78
C PHE A 603 -14.32 7.23 19.63
N ASP A 604 -14.71 6.08 19.07
CA ASP A 604 -13.80 4.94 18.82
C ASP A 604 -13.42 4.73 17.34
N GLY A 605 -14.06 5.46 16.43
CA GLY A 605 -13.79 5.45 14.99
C GLY A 605 -14.37 4.22 14.28
N ASP A 606 -15.37 3.56 14.86
CA ASP A 606 -16.02 2.39 14.26
C ASP A 606 -17.15 2.75 13.27
N GLY A 607 -17.44 4.05 13.11
CA GLY A 607 -18.51 4.57 12.27
C GLY A 607 -19.85 4.70 12.98
N ARG A 608 -19.92 4.37 14.28
CA ARG A 608 -21.10 4.56 15.13
C ARG A 608 -20.78 5.58 16.20
N ALA A 609 -21.77 6.40 16.54
CA ALA A 609 -21.65 7.35 17.62
C ALA A 609 -21.79 6.67 18.99
N GLU A 610 -20.99 7.13 19.94
CA GLU A 610 -21.19 6.91 21.36
C GLU A 610 -21.75 8.18 22.02
N ILE A 611 -22.08 8.08 23.32
CA ILE A 611 -22.49 9.24 24.12
C ILE A 611 -21.53 9.44 25.29
N GLY A 612 -20.96 10.63 25.37
CA GLY A 612 -20.22 11.14 26.51
C GLY A 612 -21.14 11.88 27.49
N ALA A 613 -21.06 11.56 28.78
CA ALA A 613 -21.83 12.17 29.85
C ALA A 613 -20.92 12.71 30.96
N PHE A 614 -20.79 14.04 31.06
CA PHE A 614 -20.10 14.70 32.16
C PHE A 614 -21.02 14.80 33.37
N TYR A 615 -20.78 13.95 34.37
CA TYR A 615 -21.59 13.89 35.58
C TYR A 615 -20.91 14.65 36.72
N ASP A 616 -21.62 15.61 37.31
CA ASP A 616 -21.23 16.32 38.51
C ASP A 616 -21.34 15.41 39.74
N TYR A 617 -20.24 15.17 40.46
CA TYR A 617 -20.22 14.47 41.74
C TYR A 617 -20.32 15.42 42.93
N GLY A 618 -20.41 16.72 42.70
CA GLY A 618 -20.32 17.76 43.72
C GLY A 618 -18.87 18.00 44.15
N ASN A 619 -18.65 18.97 45.05
CA ASN A 619 -17.31 19.34 45.53
C ASN A 619 -16.31 19.66 44.40
N ALA A 620 -16.78 20.26 43.30
CA ALA A 620 -16.01 20.49 42.09
C ALA A 620 -15.29 19.22 41.60
N GLN A 621 -16.03 18.10 41.55
CA GLN A 621 -15.60 16.87 40.90
C GLN A 621 -16.56 16.56 39.76
N THR A 622 -16.02 16.36 38.55
CA THR A 622 -16.77 15.89 37.39
C THR A 622 -16.11 14.61 36.85
N LYS A 623 -16.93 13.65 36.43
CA LYS A 623 -16.49 12.44 35.72
C LYS A 623 -17.10 12.41 34.33
N LEU A 624 -16.33 11.96 33.34
CA LEU A 624 -16.85 11.62 32.01
C LEU A 624 -17.20 10.14 31.99
N PHE A 625 -18.47 9.83 31.73
CA PHE A 625 -18.95 8.49 31.41
C PHE A 625 -19.13 8.36 29.91
N LEU A 626 -18.76 7.22 29.37
CA LEU A 626 -18.99 6.83 27.99
C LEU A 626 -20.06 5.73 27.97
N TYR A 627 -21.06 5.91 27.12
CA TYR A 627 -22.06 4.91 26.77
C TYR A 627 -21.68 4.34 25.40
N ASP A 628 -21.03 3.17 25.42
CA ASP A 628 -20.68 2.42 24.21
C ASP A 628 -21.91 1.62 23.71
N ASP A 629 -21.98 1.28 22.41
CA ASP A 629 -23.04 0.46 21.79
C ASP A 629 -24.46 0.99 22.06
N VAL A 630 -24.68 2.28 21.74
CA VAL A 630 -25.92 3.02 22.07
C VAL A 630 -27.16 2.39 21.43
N ALA A 631 -27.07 1.94 20.19
CA ALA A 631 -28.18 1.27 19.52
C ALA A 631 -28.46 -0.14 20.04
N GLY A 632 -27.51 -0.78 20.71
CA GLY A 632 -27.68 -2.10 21.32
C GLY A 632 -28.17 -2.00 22.76
N ALA A 633 -27.31 -2.46 23.67
CA ALA A 633 -27.55 -2.45 25.11
C ALA A 633 -26.42 -1.68 25.80
N PRO A 634 -26.49 -0.34 25.81
CA PRO A 634 -25.34 0.48 26.14
C PRO A 634 -24.83 0.23 27.56
N SER A 635 -23.51 0.17 27.69
CA SER A 635 -22.83 0.05 28.98
C SER A 635 -22.16 1.37 29.33
N ALA A 636 -22.41 1.88 30.54
CA ALA A 636 -21.82 3.12 31.02
C ALA A 636 -20.53 2.83 31.81
N ARG A 637 -19.41 3.39 31.38
CA ARG A 637 -18.12 3.33 32.08
C ARG A 637 -17.50 4.71 32.15
N TRP A 638 -16.82 5.06 33.24
CA TRP A 638 -16.10 6.34 33.29
C TRP A 638 -14.74 6.21 32.62
N THR A 639 -14.36 7.22 31.82
CA THR A 639 -13.08 7.30 31.11
C THR A 639 -12.19 8.42 31.64
N TRP A 640 -12.78 9.40 32.34
CA TRP A 640 -12.06 10.45 33.03
C TRP A 640 -12.69 10.84 34.37
N ASP A 641 -11.84 11.32 35.28
CA ASP A 641 -12.21 11.79 36.61
C ASP A 641 -11.33 12.98 36.98
N SER A 642 -11.94 14.16 37.09
CA SER A 642 -11.25 15.40 37.46
C SER A 642 -10.55 15.31 38.80
N LYS A 643 -11.01 14.41 39.68
CA LYS A 643 -10.78 14.42 41.13
C LYS A 643 -11.41 15.65 41.81
N VAL A 644 -11.60 15.52 43.11
CA VAL A 644 -12.24 16.54 43.97
C VAL A 644 -11.48 17.86 43.89
N GLY A 645 -12.22 18.96 43.75
CA GLY A 645 -11.69 20.32 43.76
C GLY A 645 -11.13 20.85 42.43
N ASN A 646 -11.18 20.06 41.35
CA ASN A 646 -10.48 20.39 40.10
C ASN A 646 -11.41 20.82 38.95
N TRP A 647 -12.66 20.36 38.93
CA TRP A 647 -13.58 20.66 37.83
C TRP A 647 -15.02 20.77 38.32
N GLU A 648 -15.61 21.96 38.21
CA GLU A 648 -17.02 22.20 38.53
C GLU A 648 -17.85 22.14 37.25
N SER A 649 -18.76 21.17 37.15
CA SER A 649 -19.54 20.92 35.93
C SER A 649 -20.29 22.16 35.44
N GLY A 650 -20.85 22.97 36.36
CA GLY A 650 -21.59 24.19 36.02
C GLY A 650 -20.75 25.30 35.37
N ARG A 651 -19.41 25.20 35.42
CA ARG A 651 -18.48 26.14 34.77
C ARG A 651 -18.12 25.75 33.35
N ALA A 652 -18.54 24.56 32.90
CA ALA A 652 -18.18 24.02 31.60
C ALA A 652 -19.36 24.09 30.61
N SER A 653 -19.04 24.12 29.32
CA SER A 653 -19.93 23.77 28.20
C SER A 653 -19.18 22.82 27.29
N TYR A 654 -19.86 21.80 26.78
CA TYR A 654 -19.24 20.69 26.07
C TYR A 654 -19.78 20.58 24.64
N VAL A 655 -18.91 20.16 23.72
CA VAL A 655 -19.22 19.82 22.33
C VAL A 655 -18.38 18.62 21.91
N ALA A 656 -18.84 17.87 20.92
CA ALA A 656 -18.10 16.77 20.34
C ALA A 656 -17.81 17.03 18.86
N GLY A 657 -16.82 16.34 18.33
CA GLY A 657 -16.44 16.36 16.92
C GLY A 657 -15.03 15.83 16.73
N ASP A 658 -14.71 15.39 15.51
CA ASP A 658 -13.36 14.97 15.12
C ASP A 658 -12.47 16.20 14.96
N PHE A 659 -11.83 16.65 16.04
CA PHE A 659 -11.12 17.93 16.13
C PHE A 659 -9.67 17.85 15.65
N ASP A 660 -9.16 16.64 15.38
CA ASP A 660 -7.84 16.41 14.81
C ASP A 660 -7.84 15.75 13.42
N GLY A 661 -9.00 15.30 12.96
CA GLY A 661 -9.26 14.78 11.62
C GLY A 661 -8.85 13.32 11.43
N ASP A 662 -8.62 12.57 12.52
CA ASP A 662 -8.19 11.18 12.47
C ASP A 662 -9.33 10.17 12.30
N GLY A 663 -10.58 10.65 12.28
CA GLY A 663 -11.80 9.87 12.18
C GLY A 663 -12.35 9.40 13.52
N GLN A 664 -11.69 9.71 14.64
CA GLN A 664 -12.25 9.55 15.99
C GLN A 664 -12.68 10.92 16.51
N GLY A 665 -13.76 10.94 17.27
CA GLY A 665 -14.28 12.13 17.90
C GLY A 665 -13.50 12.48 19.16
N GLU A 666 -13.35 13.78 19.39
CA GLU A 666 -12.95 14.32 20.68
C GLU A 666 -14.10 15.10 21.32
N ILE A 667 -13.88 15.52 22.57
CA ILE A 667 -14.78 16.42 23.27
C ILE A 667 -14.06 17.75 23.57
N GLY A 668 -14.66 18.85 23.16
CA GLY A 668 -14.26 20.21 23.50
C GLY A 668 -14.98 20.70 24.75
N ALA A 669 -14.28 21.36 25.66
CA ALA A 669 -14.86 21.96 26.86
C ALA A 669 -14.43 23.41 27.07
N PHE A 670 -15.39 24.33 26.98
CA PHE A 670 -15.22 25.73 27.37
C PHE A 670 -15.43 25.87 28.88
N TYR A 671 -14.36 26.15 29.64
CA TYR A 671 -14.36 26.20 31.09
C TYR A 671 -14.12 27.62 31.64
N ASP A 672 -15.02 28.09 32.50
CA ASP A 672 -14.91 29.38 33.20
C ASP A 672 -13.98 29.31 34.42
N TYR A 673 -12.82 29.97 34.32
CA TYR A 673 -11.89 30.15 35.43
C TYR A 673 -12.24 31.35 36.34
N GLY A 674 -13.36 32.02 36.07
CA GLY A 674 -13.74 33.27 36.71
C GLY A 674 -12.86 34.44 36.27
N ASN A 675 -13.15 35.64 36.77
CA ASN A 675 -12.43 36.87 36.39
C ASN A 675 -12.44 37.15 34.87
N ALA A 676 -13.50 36.74 34.16
CA ALA A 676 -13.55 36.78 32.70
C ALA A 676 -12.31 36.13 32.05
N GLN A 677 -11.98 34.91 32.51
CA GLN A 677 -11.02 34.03 31.89
C GLN A 677 -11.70 32.72 31.51
N THR A 678 -11.65 32.37 30.23
CA THR A 678 -12.15 31.11 29.72
C THR A 678 -11.01 30.33 29.08
N LYS A 679 -10.99 29.02 29.33
CA LYS A 679 -10.08 28.10 28.63
C LYS A 679 -10.89 27.09 27.83
N LEU A 680 -10.35 26.70 26.69
CA LEU A 680 -10.85 25.58 25.90
C LEU A 680 -9.92 24.38 26.13
N PHE A 681 -10.52 23.27 26.52
CA PHE A 681 -9.89 21.97 26.61
C PHE A 681 -10.38 21.06 25.49
N VAL A 682 -9.51 20.20 25.01
CA VAL A 682 -9.85 19.03 24.19
C VAL A 682 -9.57 17.78 25.02
N PHE A 683 -10.54 16.88 25.08
CA PHE A 683 -10.40 15.56 25.69
C PHE A 683 -10.01 14.59 24.59
N ASP A 684 -8.72 14.26 24.52
CA ASP A 684 -8.16 13.26 23.63
C ASP A 684 -8.44 11.83 24.18
N ASP A 685 -8.50 10.80 23.33
CA ASP A 685 -8.65 9.37 23.72
C ASP A 685 -9.89 9.12 24.60
N VAL A 686 -11.07 9.58 24.14
CA VAL A 686 -12.33 9.54 24.90
C VAL A 686 -12.70 8.11 25.34
N THR A 687 -12.41 7.12 24.49
CA THR A 687 -12.71 5.70 24.71
C THR A 687 -11.69 4.98 25.57
N GLY A 688 -10.42 5.40 25.58
CA GLY A 688 -9.39 4.87 26.44
C GLY A 688 -9.38 5.53 27.82
N LYS A 689 -8.31 6.27 28.10
CA LYS A 689 -8.19 7.07 29.33
C LYS A 689 -8.15 8.54 28.93
N ALA A 690 -9.33 9.11 28.79
CA ALA A 690 -9.47 10.45 28.27
C ALA A 690 -8.59 11.45 29.04
N ALA A 691 -7.90 12.32 28.29
CA ALA A 691 -6.98 13.30 28.83
C ALA A 691 -7.38 14.70 28.39
N ALA A 692 -7.67 15.57 29.36
CA ALA A 692 -7.99 16.96 29.07
C ALA A 692 -6.72 17.77 28.82
N ARG A 693 -6.57 18.31 27.61
CA ARG A 693 -5.47 19.18 27.20
C ARG A 693 -5.99 20.58 26.93
N THR A 694 -5.39 21.59 27.55
CA THR A 694 -5.72 22.99 27.23
C THR A 694 -5.18 23.33 25.84
N VAL A 695 -6.05 23.80 24.95
CA VAL A 695 -5.68 24.20 23.59
C VAL A 695 -5.80 25.70 23.36
N TRP A 696 -6.57 26.40 24.20
CA TRP A 696 -6.69 27.85 24.15
C TRP A 696 -7.01 28.42 25.55
N ASP A 697 -6.49 29.63 25.80
CA ASP A 697 -6.71 30.39 27.02
C ASP A 697 -6.93 31.84 26.63
N SER A 698 -8.10 32.38 26.94
CA SER A 698 -8.41 33.78 26.65
C SER A 698 -7.44 34.74 27.31
N GLY A 699 -6.80 34.32 28.41
CA GLY A 699 -6.18 35.22 29.37
C GLY A 699 -7.22 35.93 30.22
N ARG A 700 -6.78 36.45 31.36
CA ARG A 700 -7.64 37.11 32.34
C ARG A 700 -8.24 38.41 31.80
N GLY A 701 -9.55 38.59 31.97
CA GLY A 701 -10.27 39.81 31.61
C GLY A 701 -10.71 39.88 30.14
N ASN A 702 -10.41 38.86 29.35
CA ASN A 702 -10.61 38.90 27.90
C ASN A 702 -11.88 38.17 27.45
N TRP A 703 -12.30 37.13 28.15
CA TRP A 703 -13.45 36.32 27.75
C TRP A 703 -14.22 35.79 28.95
N ASP A 704 -15.50 36.11 29.03
CA ASP A 704 -16.41 35.59 30.06
C ASP A 704 -17.34 34.54 29.45
N LYS A 705 -17.15 33.26 29.81
CA LYS A 705 -17.95 32.14 29.30
C LYS A 705 -19.46 32.34 29.49
N THR A 706 -19.90 33.10 30.48
CA THR A 706 -21.34 33.35 30.71
C THR A 706 -22.00 34.15 29.57
N ARG A 707 -21.18 34.78 28.73
CA ARG A 707 -21.58 35.54 27.53
C ARG A 707 -21.40 34.73 26.24
N THR A 708 -21.15 33.43 26.37
CA THR A 708 -20.89 32.53 25.25
C THR A 708 -22.07 31.58 25.03
N GLN A 709 -22.53 31.51 23.80
CA GLN A 709 -23.33 30.39 23.30
C GLN A 709 -22.42 29.52 22.43
N LEU A 710 -22.10 28.33 22.94
CA LEU A 710 -21.34 27.32 22.22
C LEU A 710 -22.27 26.62 21.24
N VAL A 711 -21.83 26.40 20.00
CA VAL A 711 -22.64 25.69 19.00
C VAL A 711 -22.48 24.19 19.21
N SER A 712 -23.58 23.50 19.49
CA SER A 712 -23.61 22.04 19.65
C SER A 712 -23.95 21.34 18.34
N GLY A 713 -23.23 20.28 18.02
CA GLY A 713 -23.51 19.35 16.93
C GLY A 713 -22.76 18.04 17.19
N SER A 714 -23.10 17.01 16.42
CA SER A 714 -22.41 15.72 16.34
C SER A 714 -21.75 15.61 14.98
#